data_AF-A0A286IR23-F1
#
_entry.id   AF-A0A286IR23-F1
#
_cell.length_a   1.000
_cell.length_b   1.000
_cell.length_c   1.000
_cell.angle_alpha   90.00
_cell.angle_beta   90.00
_cell.angle_gamma   90.00
#
_symmetry.space_group_name_H-M   'P 1'
#
loop_
_entity.id
_entity.type
_entity.pdbx_description
1 polymer ?
#
loop_
_entity_poly.entity_id
_entity_poly.type
_entity_poly.pdbx_seq_one_letter_code
_entity_poly.pdbx_strand_id
1 'polypeptide(L)'
;MKNIIFLLFITQSLIYGQTVTWDGGAGTQNWEDPLNWSTNTLPCNTCNVVIEGDSVAINSKVNVKSVKVGLPSTVVTSILAVNAGFLVELNIINPTNSGLELNRGRFYNYASVNITGGGSGINGAVEVTNSFVFVNEGSIDINIFSGSYGLYIKQISKFIQNGTITIYNSINGMKIETNATNSGTIKIENCSGVGMYFHKNFTNSGYMKFKNQEIEIASVITPIPILQQFYNTPSGEIEISNSTLGIDGYDRVFLLNEGIITLDKMNKLGELYQIQNDNLITINNYTEGFEIMKFINNGGMTFSNSNNSKGIAITGKEFTNYGNIHVNHAIQAFKTAANYTGSLAVPINQFDNYGDFIISNVQYGIELEKVPLQNFQTGVIKVDTFQFKALKATGETTFNNNGILEFYHQFQEDTTMVLALTTPGAYGTTTGSEISIKKVFKGLAINTITNTTEDYFDNSGTIVIDTVFKSPDNKWGSFGLAKMGTGKFTNNGAISISNVKGLGMLIDTTSNNGVDFKGSFTGKNNSISILNNSRLSGNLNKFRVFTGGVIYSRGDSLYSILDSSITSMGTVNCGVIDVVNIKKVNDIFTVNGMVKLTGPGSNFNLYAVKGLLIDPFGDIYPNVSAFNKSNIDMSYGIGGNTSNNLTEMNFLMLDGYKDNSFSSFFLDSALTISAGTFNSATGSFIPSFSSQSATELYFEYASSTCSYFGSIPVMDNTCPYETIENEFLGTVSNDWHNPENWSLKVVPNICHKVKIPSNKRSIISTNRKARAAGIETLNGAVWDTEAGSVLDIIPTF
;
A
#
# COMPACT_ATOMS: atom_id res chain seq x y z
N MET A 1 -51.90 -60.34 78.19
CA MET A 1 -51.39 -59.15 78.91
C MET A 1 -50.17 -58.62 78.16
N LYS A 2 -50.28 -57.36 77.70
CA LYS A 2 -49.26 -56.35 77.33
C LYS A 2 -48.06 -56.77 76.47
N ASN A 3 -48.19 -56.53 75.17
CA ASN A 3 -47.09 -56.29 74.23
C ASN A 3 -46.40 -54.96 74.58
N ILE A 4 -45.10 -55.01 74.88
CA ILE A 4 -44.23 -53.84 75.02
C ILE A 4 -43.66 -53.53 73.64
N ILE A 5 -44.09 -52.41 73.06
CA ILE A 5 -43.51 -51.83 71.85
C ILE A 5 -42.24 -51.08 72.28
N PHE A 6 -41.08 -51.60 71.88
CA PHE A 6 -39.77 -50.97 72.08
C PHE A 6 -39.57 -49.93 70.96
N LEU A 7 -39.84 -48.66 71.27
CA LEU A 7 -39.68 -47.53 70.35
C LEU A 7 -38.18 -47.16 70.30
N LEU A 8 -37.46 -47.71 69.33
CA LEU A 8 -36.07 -47.38 69.05
C LEU A 8 -36.02 -45.96 68.43
N PHE A 9 -35.81 -44.94 69.27
CA PHE A 9 -35.50 -43.59 68.81
C PHE A 9 -34.11 -43.62 68.15
N ILE A 10 -34.07 -43.80 66.84
CA ILE A 10 -32.89 -43.52 66.02
C ILE A 10 -32.76 -41.99 66.00
N THR A 11 -32.10 -41.42 67.00
CA THR A 11 -31.65 -40.03 66.94
C THR A 11 -30.63 -39.95 65.82
N GLN A 12 -31.05 -39.50 64.65
CA GLN A 12 -30.12 -39.06 63.63
C GLN A 12 -29.31 -37.93 64.26
N SER A 13 -28.09 -38.23 64.70
CA SER A 13 -27.16 -37.23 65.19
C SER A 13 -26.94 -36.26 64.04
N LEU A 14 -27.53 -35.07 64.14
CA LEU A 14 -27.19 -33.96 63.27
C LEU A 14 -25.70 -33.72 63.47
N ILE A 15 -24.90 -34.10 62.47
CA ILE A 15 -23.45 -33.89 62.47
C ILE A 15 -23.25 -32.39 62.23
N TYR A 16 -23.29 -31.62 63.31
CA TYR A 16 -22.94 -30.21 63.27
C TYR A 16 -21.47 -30.07 62.90
N GLY A 17 -21.16 -29.18 61.96
CA GLY A 17 -19.78 -28.87 61.62
C GLY A 17 -19.04 -28.34 62.85
N GLN A 18 -17.98 -29.02 63.25
CA GLN A 18 -17.12 -28.63 64.37
C GLN A 18 -15.72 -28.26 63.87
N THR A 19 -14.95 -27.56 64.70
CA THR A 19 -13.53 -27.35 64.44
C THR A 19 -12.74 -28.53 65.01
N VAL A 20 -11.90 -29.16 64.19
CA VAL A 20 -11.02 -30.26 64.58
C VAL A 20 -9.58 -29.81 64.38
N THR A 21 -8.78 -29.86 65.44
CA THR A 21 -7.39 -29.38 65.43
C THR A 21 -6.43 -30.57 65.44
N TRP A 22 -5.39 -30.51 64.62
CA TRP A 22 -4.28 -31.45 64.67
C TRP A 22 -3.48 -31.27 65.96
N ASP A 23 -3.35 -32.32 66.76
CA ASP A 23 -2.59 -32.31 68.02
C ASP A 23 -1.43 -33.32 68.04
N GLY A 24 -1.29 -34.16 67.00
CA GLY A 24 -0.21 -35.13 66.85
C GLY A 24 -0.21 -36.23 67.91
N GLY A 25 -1.34 -36.47 68.59
CA GLY A 25 -1.44 -37.41 69.73
C GLY A 25 -1.03 -38.85 69.45
N ALA A 26 -1.01 -39.30 68.19
CA ALA A 26 -0.55 -40.64 67.80
C ALA A 26 0.97 -40.72 67.54
N GLY A 27 1.67 -39.58 67.48
CA GLY A 27 3.09 -39.50 67.16
C GLY A 27 3.43 -39.82 65.68
N THR A 28 2.44 -39.80 64.79
CA THR A 28 2.62 -39.97 63.35
C THR A 28 2.19 -38.71 62.61
N GLN A 29 2.60 -38.55 61.34
CA GLN A 29 2.16 -37.43 60.49
C GLN A 29 0.91 -37.76 59.67
N ASN A 30 0.31 -38.95 59.86
CA ASN A 30 -0.76 -39.44 59.00
C ASN A 30 -2.09 -38.81 59.37
N TRP A 31 -2.75 -38.15 58.40
CA TRP A 31 -4.11 -37.62 58.54
C TRP A 31 -5.09 -38.69 59.00
N GLU A 32 -4.91 -39.93 58.52
CA GLU A 32 -5.81 -41.06 58.74
C GLU A 32 -5.74 -41.67 60.14
N ASP A 33 -4.86 -41.19 61.02
CA ASP A 33 -4.80 -41.65 62.41
C ASP A 33 -5.76 -40.82 63.28
N PRO A 34 -6.87 -41.41 63.80
CA PRO A 34 -7.83 -40.67 64.62
C PRO A 34 -7.20 -40.05 65.87
N LEU A 35 -6.13 -40.64 66.41
CA LEU A 35 -5.47 -40.17 67.64
C LEU A 35 -4.58 -38.93 67.42
N ASN A 36 -4.39 -38.48 66.17
CA ASN A 36 -3.70 -37.21 65.86
C ASN A 36 -4.63 -35.98 65.88
N TRP A 37 -5.91 -36.17 66.21
CA TRP A 37 -6.91 -35.11 66.19
C TRP A 37 -7.45 -34.85 67.60
N SER A 38 -7.76 -33.59 67.91
CA SER A 38 -8.27 -33.15 69.22
C SER A 38 -9.57 -33.84 69.66
N THR A 39 -10.32 -34.43 68.71
CA THR A 39 -11.55 -35.19 68.96
C THR A 39 -11.33 -36.70 69.01
N ASN A 40 -10.09 -37.18 68.90
CA ASN A 40 -9.70 -38.59 68.77
C ASN A 40 -10.50 -39.34 67.68
N THR A 41 -10.90 -38.62 66.63
CA THR A 41 -11.79 -39.07 65.55
C THR A 41 -11.43 -38.29 64.28
N LEU A 42 -11.56 -38.92 63.12
CA LEU A 42 -11.23 -38.26 61.85
C LEU A 42 -12.16 -37.07 61.57
N PRO A 43 -11.64 -35.98 60.96
CA PRO A 43 -12.47 -34.86 60.52
C PRO A 43 -13.61 -35.29 59.58
N CYS A 44 -14.79 -34.72 59.83
CA CYS A 44 -16.00 -34.95 59.04
C CYS A 44 -16.11 -33.99 57.83
N ASN A 45 -17.02 -34.26 56.89
CA ASN A 45 -17.23 -33.41 55.71
C ASN A 45 -17.79 -32.01 56.00
N THR A 46 -18.35 -31.78 57.18
CA THR A 46 -18.80 -30.46 57.64
C THR A 46 -17.80 -29.79 58.59
N CYS A 47 -16.70 -30.47 58.92
CA CYS A 47 -15.72 -30.02 59.90
C CYS A 47 -14.76 -28.99 59.29
N ASN A 48 -14.37 -27.99 60.10
CA ASN A 48 -13.26 -27.08 59.79
C ASN A 48 -11.99 -27.66 60.41
N VAL A 49 -10.95 -27.87 59.60
CA VAL A 49 -9.69 -28.45 60.07
C VAL A 49 -8.65 -27.37 60.30
N VAL A 50 -7.91 -27.49 61.40
CA VAL A 50 -6.85 -26.56 61.79
C VAL A 50 -5.55 -27.34 62.04
N ILE A 51 -4.45 -26.96 61.37
CA ILE A 51 -3.13 -27.58 61.49
C ILE A 51 -2.11 -26.52 61.93
N GLU A 52 -1.59 -26.64 63.15
CA GLU A 52 -0.77 -25.60 63.77
C GLU A 52 0.57 -26.16 64.27
N GLY A 53 1.68 -25.65 63.74
CA GLY A 53 3.03 -25.95 64.24
C GLY A 53 3.55 -27.36 63.96
N ASP A 54 2.90 -28.14 63.07
CA ASP A 54 3.27 -29.52 62.77
C ASP A 54 3.12 -29.87 61.27
N SER A 55 3.53 -31.08 60.90
CA SER A 55 3.48 -31.64 59.56
C SER A 55 2.40 -32.72 59.44
N VAL A 56 1.49 -32.54 58.48
CA VAL A 56 0.39 -33.48 58.21
C VAL A 56 0.49 -33.99 56.78
N ALA A 57 0.34 -35.30 56.62
CA ALA A 57 0.35 -36.01 55.35
C ALA A 57 -1.02 -36.68 55.10
N ILE A 58 -1.66 -36.34 53.98
CA ILE A 58 -2.88 -37.00 53.51
C ILE A 58 -2.47 -38.12 52.55
N ASN A 59 -2.90 -39.36 52.84
CA ASN A 59 -2.57 -40.56 52.05
C ASN A 59 -3.81 -41.26 51.49
N SER A 60 -5.00 -40.68 51.68
CA SER A 60 -6.29 -41.23 51.25
C SER A 60 -7.26 -40.11 50.81
N LYS A 61 -8.48 -40.46 50.44
CA LYS A 61 -9.54 -39.50 50.10
C LYS A 61 -10.12 -38.89 51.37
N VAL A 62 -10.07 -37.56 51.46
CA VAL A 62 -10.54 -36.76 52.59
C VAL A 62 -11.59 -35.76 52.10
N ASN A 63 -12.70 -35.64 52.83
CA ASN A 63 -13.72 -34.61 52.58
C ASN A 63 -13.89 -33.77 53.85
N VAL A 64 -13.77 -32.45 53.72
CA VAL A 64 -13.89 -31.48 54.82
C VAL A 64 -14.55 -30.20 54.33
N LYS A 65 -14.96 -29.32 55.26
CA LYS A 65 -15.54 -28.02 54.90
C LYS A 65 -14.48 -26.96 54.64
N SER A 66 -13.40 -26.97 55.42
CA SER A 66 -12.25 -26.07 55.23
C SER A 66 -11.00 -26.64 55.88
N VAL A 67 -9.84 -26.20 55.42
CA VAL A 67 -8.53 -26.51 56.02
C VAL A 67 -7.76 -25.21 56.23
N LYS A 68 -7.28 -24.99 57.45
CA LYS A 68 -6.41 -23.88 57.82
C LYS A 68 -5.06 -24.42 58.28
N VAL A 69 -3.98 -23.97 57.65
CA VAL A 69 -2.61 -24.39 57.95
C VAL A 69 -1.82 -23.19 58.47
N GLY A 70 -1.36 -23.29 59.72
CA GLY A 70 -0.48 -22.35 60.40
C GLY A 70 -1.19 -21.29 61.25
N LEU A 71 -0.40 -20.68 62.15
CA LEU A 71 -0.85 -19.72 63.16
C LEU A 71 -0.47 -18.28 62.80
N PRO A 72 -1.26 -17.27 63.24
CA PRO A 72 -0.91 -15.86 63.06
C PRO A 72 0.37 -15.42 63.79
N SER A 73 0.78 -16.11 64.87
CA SER A 73 1.70 -15.54 65.87
C SER A 73 2.94 -16.36 66.26
N THR A 74 3.11 -17.61 65.84
CA THR A 74 4.23 -18.46 66.28
C THR A 74 5.29 -18.69 65.18
N VAL A 75 6.52 -19.02 65.59
CA VAL A 75 7.73 -19.16 64.73
C VAL A 75 7.83 -20.56 64.08
N VAL A 76 6.93 -21.47 64.43
CA VAL A 76 7.00 -22.87 63.97
C VAL A 76 6.32 -23.00 62.60
N THR A 77 7.00 -23.62 61.64
CA THR A 77 6.47 -23.83 60.29
C THR A 77 5.51 -25.02 60.25
N SER A 78 4.24 -24.80 59.90
CA SER A 78 3.31 -25.90 59.57
C SER A 78 3.58 -26.44 58.17
N ILE A 79 3.39 -27.75 57.97
CA ILE A 79 3.47 -28.40 56.65
C ILE A 79 2.19 -29.18 56.39
N LEU A 80 1.58 -28.99 55.23
CA LEU A 80 0.53 -29.87 54.71
C LEU A 80 1.00 -30.51 53.41
N ALA A 81 1.07 -31.83 53.38
CA ALA A 81 1.40 -32.63 52.21
C ALA A 81 0.21 -33.47 51.76
N VAL A 82 -0.19 -33.37 50.49
CA VAL A 82 -1.15 -34.27 49.84
C VAL A 82 -0.34 -35.24 48.98
N ASN A 83 -0.12 -36.45 49.46
CA ASN A 83 0.84 -37.38 48.87
C ASN A 83 0.31 -37.99 47.56
N ALA A 84 1.23 -38.37 46.66
CA ALA A 84 0.87 -39.01 45.41
C ALA A 84 0.18 -40.37 45.63
N GLY A 85 -0.89 -40.62 44.87
CA GLY A 85 -1.59 -41.91 44.86
C GLY A 85 -2.95 -41.80 44.17
N PHE A 86 -3.42 -42.88 43.54
CA PHE A 86 -4.62 -42.86 42.69
C PHE A 86 -5.93 -42.48 43.42
N LEU A 87 -5.96 -42.62 44.75
CA LEU A 87 -7.13 -42.32 45.59
C LEU A 87 -6.87 -41.20 46.61
N VAL A 88 -5.80 -40.43 46.48
CA VAL A 88 -5.48 -39.34 47.40
C VAL A 88 -6.11 -38.05 46.88
N GLU A 89 -7.10 -37.55 47.61
CA GLU A 89 -7.93 -36.44 47.18
C GLU A 89 -8.36 -35.61 48.40
N LEU A 90 -8.09 -34.31 48.41
CA LEU A 90 -8.64 -33.38 49.40
C LEU A 90 -9.82 -32.63 48.80
N ASN A 91 -11.03 -32.93 49.28
CA ASN A 91 -12.26 -32.28 48.88
C ASN A 91 -12.72 -31.26 49.91
N ILE A 92 -12.75 -29.98 49.51
CA ILE A 92 -13.24 -28.89 50.32
C ILE A 92 -14.59 -28.41 49.76
N ILE A 93 -15.65 -28.57 50.55
CA ILE A 93 -17.04 -28.42 50.08
C ILE A 93 -17.76 -27.32 50.86
N ASN A 94 -18.33 -26.34 50.14
CA ASN A 94 -19.13 -25.24 50.69
C ASN A 94 -18.44 -24.49 51.86
N PRO A 95 -17.22 -23.96 51.64
CA PRO A 95 -16.58 -23.14 52.67
C PRO A 95 -17.44 -21.89 52.96
N THR A 96 -17.30 -21.30 54.14
CA THR A 96 -17.96 -19.99 54.42
C THR A 96 -17.03 -18.83 54.11
N ASN A 97 -15.71 -19.06 54.15
CA ASN A 97 -14.65 -18.13 53.80
C ASN A 97 -13.75 -18.80 52.75
N SER A 98 -12.42 -18.77 52.92
CA SER A 98 -11.50 -19.60 52.14
C SER A 98 -11.69 -21.09 52.47
N GLY A 99 -11.66 -21.92 51.43
CA GLY A 99 -11.66 -23.36 51.59
C GLY A 99 -10.33 -23.88 52.11
N LEU A 100 -9.23 -23.34 51.57
CA LEU A 100 -7.87 -23.65 51.99
C LEU A 100 -7.16 -22.35 52.38
N GLU A 101 -6.98 -22.14 53.68
CA GLU A 101 -6.22 -21.00 54.23
C GLU A 101 -4.81 -21.47 54.61
N LEU A 102 -3.79 -20.96 53.92
CA LEU A 102 -2.39 -21.30 54.12
C LEU A 102 -1.66 -20.08 54.67
N ASN A 103 -1.23 -20.13 55.92
CA ASN A 103 -0.64 -19.00 56.62
C ASN A 103 0.68 -19.41 57.31
N ARG A 104 1.83 -18.91 56.84
CA ARG A 104 3.17 -19.27 57.35
C ARG A 104 3.46 -20.79 57.43
N GLY A 105 4.06 -21.34 56.37
CA GLY A 105 4.31 -22.78 56.30
C GLY A 105 4.67 -23.27 54.91
N ARG A 106 4.41 -24.55 54.65
CA ARG A 106 4.60 -25.18 53.34
C ARG A 106 3.39 -26.02 52.96
N PHE A 107 3.04 -25.96 51.67
CA PHE A 107 2.02 -26.80 51.08
C PHE A 107 2.65 -27.52 49.91
N TYR A 108 2.59 -28.85 49.96
CA TYR A 108 3.06 -29.73 48.90
C TYR A 108 1.87 -30.54 48.39
N ASN A 109 1.41 -30.26 47.17
CA ASN A 109 0.40 -31.10 46.54
C ASN A 109 1.04 -32.00 45.49
N TYR A 110 1.01 -33.32 45.70
CA TYR A 110 1.46 -34.34 44.75
C TYR A 110 0.30 -35.18 44.19
N ALA A 111 -0.95 -34.88 44.57
CA ALA A 111 -2.15 -35.58 44.09
C ALA A 111 -3.28 -34.59 43.77
N SER A 112 -4.55 -34.90 44.08
CA SER A 112 -5.69 -34.06 43.69
C SER A 112 -6.25 -33.26 44.86
N VAL A 113 -6.56 -31.98 44.62
CA VAL A 113 -7.26 -31.10 45.56
C VAL A 113 -8.44 -30.48 44.84
N ASN A 114 -9.67 -30.78 45.28
CA ASN A 114 -10.87 -30.21 44.70
C ASN A 114 -11.53 -29.26 45.70
N ILE A 115 -11.84 -28.06 45.25
CA ILE A 115 -12.50 -27.04 46.05
C ILE A 115 -13.79 -26.64 45.33
N THR A 116 -14.93 -26.96 45.93
CA THR A 116 -16.25 -26.74 45.32
C THR A 116 -17.17 -25.96 46.25
N GLY A 117 -17.93 -25.03 45.66
CA GLY A 117 -18.93 -24.26 46.38
C GLY A 117 -18.40 -22.94 46.94
N GLY A 118 -19.35 -22.06 47.28
CA GLY A 118 -19.13 -20.63 47.53
C GLY A 118 -18.11 -20.34 48.63
N GLY A 119 -17.36 -19.25 48.49
CA GLY A 119 -16.68 -18.58 49.57
C GLY A 119 -17.04 -17.11 49.47
N SER A 120 -18.01 -16.62 50.24
CA SER A 120 -18.50 -15.23 50.14
C SER A 120 -17.50 -14.19 50.66
N GLY A 121 -16.26 -14.59 50.93
CA GLY A 121 -15.21 -13.73 51.41
C GLY A 121 -14.60 -12.88 50.30
N ILE A 122 -14.04 -11.75 50.71
CA ILE A 122 -13.14 -10.91 49.89
C ILE A 122 -11.83 -11.65 49.50
N ASN A 123 -11.59 -12.83 50.08
CA ASN A 123 -10.38 -13.61 49.89
C ASN A 123 -10.56 -14.71 48.82
N GLY A 124 -9.46 -15.39 48.49
CA GLY A 124 -9.47 -16.49 47.53
C GLY A 124 -10.02 -17.79 48.13
N ALA A 125 -10.46 -18.72 47.27
CA ALA A 125 -10.79 -20.08 47.71
C ALA A 125 -9.63 -20.79 48.36
N VAL A 126 -8.48 -20.65 47.71
CA VAL A 126 -7.18 -20.90 48.27
C VAL A 126 -6.61 -19.53 48.59
N GLU A 127 -6.45 -19.25 49.87
CA GLU A 127 -5.80 -18.04 50.34
C GLU A 127 -4.44 -18.43 50.92
N VAL A 128 -3.37 -17.90 50.35
CA VAL A 128 -2.01 -18.07 50.85
C VAL A 128 -1.52 -16.74 51.37
N THR A 129 -1.18 -16.67 52.66
CA THR A 129 -0.74 -15.44 53.32
C THR A 129 0.57 -15.65 54.07
N ASN A 130 1.31 -14.55 54.23
CA ASN A 130 2.60 -14.52 54.89
C ASN A 130 3.65 -15.44 54.22
N SER A 131 4.89 -15.44 54.71
CA SER A 131 5.99 -16.24 54.13
C SER A 131 5.67 -17.73 54.08
N PHE A 132 5.18 -18.18 52.93
CA PHE A 132 4.73 -19.53 52.67
C PHE A 132 5.43 -20.09 51.42
N VAL A 133 5.64 -21.39 51.37
CA VAL A 133 6.13 -22.10 50.18
C VAL A 133 4.98 -22.94 49.62
N PHE A 134 4.48 -22.55 48.45
CA PHE A 134 3.41 -23.27 47.76
C PHE A 134 4.02 -24.05 46.59
N VAL A 135 3.95 -25.37 46.64
CA VAL A 135 4.43 -26.27 45.59
C VAL A 135 3.27 -27.16 45.16
N ASN A 136 2.90 -27.08 43.89
CA ASN A 136 1.92 -27.97 43.30
C ASN A 136 2.56 -28.78 42.17
N GLU A 137 2.64 -30.09 42.38
CA GLU A 137 3.05 -31.10 41.40
C GLU A 137 1.83 -31.95 40.94
N GLY A 138 0.71 -31.90 41.66
CA GLY A 138 -0.54 -32.61 41.37
C GLY A 138 -1.60 -31.77 40.66
N SER A 139 -2.89 -32.08 40.84
CA SER A 139 -4.03 -31.28 40.32
C SER A 139 -4.68 -30.47 41.43
N ILE A 140 -5.06 -29.23 41.13
CA ILE A 140 -5.92 -28.40 41.97
C ILE A 140 -7.08 -27.90 41.11
N ASP A 141 -8.30 -28.29 41.44
CA ASP A 141 -9.50 -27.91 40.71
C ASP A 141 -10.42 -27.06 41.61
N ILE A 142 -10.67 -25.81 41.21
CA ILE A 142 -11.41 -24.80 41.98
C ILE A 142 -12.67 -24.40 41.22
N ASN A 143 -13.84 -24.66 41.80
CA ASN A 143 -15.16 -24.38 41.21
C ASN A 143 -16.08 -23.62 42.18
N ILE A 144 -16.18 -22.31 42.03
CA ILE A 144 -16.76 -21.45 43.07
C ILE A 144 -17.61 -20.36 42.46
N PHE A 145 -18.82 -20.15 42.98
CA PHE A 145 -19.80 -19.25 42.36
C PHE A 145 -19.91 -17.87 43.02
N SER A 146 -19.24 -17.62 44.15
CA SER A 146 -19.52 -16.44 44.99
C SER A 146 -18.33 -15.79 45.71
N GLY A 147 -17.09 -16.14 45.37
CA GLY A 147 -15.87 -15.58 45.98
C GLY A 147 -15.10 -14.64 45.06
N SER A 148 -14.27 -13.77 45.65
CA SER A 148 -13.52 -12.77 44.89
C SER A 148 -12.50 -13.41 43.95
N TYR A 149 -11.67 -14.36 44.42
CA TYR A 149 -10.65 -15.05 43.61
C TYR A 149 -10.75 -16.57 43.79
N GLY A 150 -10.39 -17.34 42.77
CA GLY A 150 -10.18 -18.79 42.92
C GLY A 150 -8.92 -19.05 43.74
N LEU A 151 -7.79 -18.44 43.38
CA LEU A 151 -6.52 -18.57 44.09
C LEU A 151 -5.95 -17.19 44.39
N TYR A 152 -5.75 -16.88 45.67
CA TYR A 152 -5.17 -15.61 46.11
C TYR A 152 -3.90 -15.86 46.92
N ILE A 153 -2.76 -15.42 46.40
CA ILE A 153 -1.45 -15.57 46.98
C ILE A 153 -0.90 -14.20 47.39
N LYS A 154 -0.94 -13.94 48.69
CA LYS A 154 -0.48 -12.70 49.34
C LYS A 154 0.87 -12.92 50.02
N GLN A 155 1.87 -12.12 49.61
CA GLN A 155 3.15 -11.96 50.31
C GLN A 155 3.89 -13.28 50.66
N ILE A 156 4.24 -14.10 49.66
CA ILE A 156 4.99 -15.34 49.88
C ILE A 156 6.46 -15.25 49.45
N SER A 157 7.26 -16.23 49.88
CA SER A 157 8.65 -16.41 49.47
C SER A 157 8.80 -17.15 48.14
N LYS A 158 7.89 -18.09 47.82
CA LYS A 158 8.02 -18.96 46.63
C LYS A 158 6.70 -19.64 46.23
N PHE A 159 6.20 -19.39 45.01
CA PHE A 159 5.12 -20.17 44.36
C PHE A 159 5.70 -20.94 43.19
N ILE A 160 5.62 -22.26 43.26
CA ILE A 160 6.07 -23.20 42.24
C ILE A 160 4.84 -23.99 41.78
N GLN A 161 4.47 -23.80 40.51
CA GLN A 161 3.42 -24.57 39.88
C GLN A 161 4.00 -25.46 38.78
N ASN A 162 4.01 -26.77 39.01
CA ASN A 162 4.52 -27.79 38.09
C ASN A 162 3.41 -28.76 37.64
N GLY A 163 2.35 -28.91 38.43
CA GLY A 163 1.19 -29.76 38.15
C GLY A 163 0.12 -29.06 37.32
N THR A 164 -1.16 -29.27 37.65
CA THR A 164 -2.32 -28.61 37.03
C THR A 164 -3.07 -27.75 38.05
N ILE A 165 -3.48 -26.55 37.66
CA ILE A 165 -4.44 -25.71 38.38
C ILE A 165 -5.57 -25.38 37.40
N THR A 166 -6.81 -25.74 37.74
CA THR A 166 -8.02 -25.35 37.00
C THR A 166 -8.89 -24.49 37.89
N ILE A 167 -9.28 -23.31 37.42
CA ILE A 167 -10.21 -22.41 38.12
C ILE A 167 -11.39 -22.13 37.21
N TYR A 168 -12.61 -22.37 37.68
CA TYR A 168 -13.79 -22.11 36.88
C TYR A 168 -14.98 -21.60 37.69
N ASN A 169 -15.85 -20.84 37.02
CA ASN A 169 -17.07 -20.22 37.56
C ASN A 169 -16.88 -19.15 38.67
N SER A 170 -15.63 -18.75 38.96
CA SER A 170 -15.28 -17.75 40.00
C SER A 170 -15.63 -16.31 39.59
N ILE A 171 -15.54 -15.33 40.50
CA ILE A 171 -15.58 -13.93 40.08
C ILE A 171 -14.27 -13.61 39.35
N ASN A 172 -13.14 -13.69 40.06
CA ASN A 172 -11.82 -13.62 39.46
C ASN A 172 -11.10 -14.98 39.55
N GLY A 173 -10.17 -15.25 38.65
CA GLY A 173 -9.40 -16.50 38.64
C GLY A 173 -8.29 -16.49 39.70
N MET A 174 -7.18 -15.81 39.42
CA MET A 174 -5.95 -15.87 40.24
C MET A 174 -5.38 -14.50 40.56
N LYS A 175 -4.91 -14.29 41.79
CA LYS A 175 -4.17 -13.10 42.23
C LYS A 175 -2.86 -13.49 42.89
N ILE A 176 -1.73 -13.04 42.36
CA ILE A 176 -0.37 -13.38 42.84
C ILE A 176 0.42 -12.11 43.19
N GLU A 177 0.62 -11.85 44.48
CA GLU A 177 1.35 -10.65 44.94
C GLU A 177 2.86 -10.90 45.16
N THR A 178 3.43 -11.88 44.46
CA THR A 178 4.81 -12.34 44.66
C THR A 178 5.49 -12.78 43.36
N ASN A 179 6.77 -13.18 43.43
CA ASN A 179 7.42 -13.88 42.34
C ASN A 179 6.87 -15.31 42.21
N ALA A 180 6.53 -15.70 40.99
CA ALA A 180 5.89 -16.98 40.71
C ALA A 180 6.47 -17.63 39.45
N THR A 181 6.56 -18.95 39.48
CA THR A 181 6.99 -19.77 38.34
C THR A 181 5.93 -20.81 38.01
N ASN A 182 5.50 -20.87 36.75
CA ASN A 182 4.66 -21.94 36.22
C ASN A 182 5.49 -22.78 35.23
N SER A 183 5.69 -24.06 35.50
CA SER A 183 6.18 -25.07 34.55
C SER A 183 5.13 -26.14 34.23
N GLY A 184 3.93 -26.03 34.82
CA GLY A 184 2.81 -26.94 34.64
C GLY A 184 1.69 -26.34 33.78
N THR A 185 0.45 -26.72 34.09
CA THR A 185 -0.76 -26.22 33.44
C THR A 185 -1.55 -25.29 34.37
N ILE A 186 -1.98 -24.15 33.86
CA ILE A 186 -2.96 -23.25 34.50
C ILE A 186 -4.12 -23.04 33.53
N LYS A 187 -5.35 -23.31 33.96
CA LYS A 187 -6.58 -23.09 33.18
C LYS A 187 -7.56 -22.26 33.98
N ILE A 188 -8.05 -21.17 33.41
CA ILE A 188 -9.03 -20.28 34.03
C ILE A 188 -10.18 -20.03 33.06
N GLU A 189 -11.38 -20.48 33.41
CA GLU A 189 -12.52 -20.50 32.49
C GLU A 189 -13.82 -20.02 33.16
N ASN A 190 -14.68 -19.33 32.41
CA ASN A 190 -16.03 -18.94 32.85
C ASN A 190 -16.11 -18.20 34.20
N CYS A 191 -15.06 -17.47 34.58
CA CYS A 191 -15.15 -16.47 35.63
C CYS A 191 -15.89 -15.20 35.10
N SER A 192 -16.23 -14.25 35.98
CA SER A 192 -16.98 -13.04 35.58
C SER A 192 -16.16 -11.74 35.59
N GLY A 193 -14.92 -11.80 36.04
CA GLY A 193 -13.98 -10.70 36.16
C GLY A 193 -12.60 -11.04 35.61
N VAL A 194 -11.55 -10.73 36.38
CA VAL A 194 -10.16 -10.90 35.95
C VAL A 194 -9.76 -12.37 36.06
N GLY A 195 -9.28 -12.95 34.97
CA GLY A 195 -8.70 -14.29 34.91
C GLY A 195 -7.45 -14.40 35.77
N MET A 196 -6.42 -13.58 35.53
CA MET A 196 -5.22 -13.57 36.35
C MET A 196 -4.65 -12.19 36.56
N TYR A 197 -4.13 -11.99 37.77
CA TYR A 197 -3.57 -10.75 38.26
C TYR A 197 -2.29 -11.00 39.04
N PHE A 198 -1.23 -10.23 38.80
CA PHE A 198 0.02 -10.35 39.56
C PHE A 198 0.71 -9.02 39.82
N HIS A 199 1.50 -8.94 40.90
CA HIS A 199 2.21 -7.73 41.32
C HIS A 199 3.73 -7.79 41.21
N LYS A 200 4.30 -8.96 40.92
CA LYS A 200 5.75 -9.12 40.76
C LYS A 200 6.05 -10.00 39.57
N ASN A 201 7.28 -10.50 39.47
CA ASN A 201 7.71 -11.23 38.29
C ASN A 201 7.00 -12.57 38.19
N PHE A 202 6.43 -12.85 37.04
CA PHE A 202 5.83 -14.12 36.71
C PHE A 202 6.61 -14.76 35.56
N THR A 203 7.06 -15.99 35.74
CA THR A 203 7.75 -16.76 34.69
C THR A 203 6.92 -17.96 34.29
N ASN A 204 6.55 -18.04 33.01
CA ASN A 204 5.84 -19.15 32.41
C ASN A 204 6.76 -20.00 31.53
N SER A 205 6.85 -21.28 31.86
CA SER A 205 7.53 -22.34 31.10
C SER A 205 6.61 -23.51 30.78
N GLY A 206 5.34 -23.43 31.18
CA GLY A 206 4.31 -24.44 30.89
C GLY A 206 3.17 -23.86 30.05
N TYR A 207 1.98 -24.44 30.21
CA TYR A 207 0.78 -24.06 29.45
C TYR A 207 -0.18 -23.23 30.31
N MET A 208 -0.67 -22.12 29.76
CA MET A 208 -1.71 -21.29 30.38
C MET A 208 -2.88 -21.05 29.43
N LYS A 209 -4.10 -21.26 29.92
CA LYS A 209 -5.33 -21.03 29.17
C LYS A 209 -6.31 -20.14 29.92
N PHE A 210 -6.82 -19.13 29.23
CA PHE A 210 -7.83 -18.19 29.72
C PHE A 210 -9.00 -18.15 28.75
N LYS A 211 -10.22 -18.46 29.22
CA LYS A 211 -11.42 -18.48 28.38
C LYS A 211 -12.55 -17.68 29.01
N ASN A 212 -13.12 -16.77 28.22
CA ASN A 212 -14.11 -15.80 28.66
C ASN A 212 -13.58 -14.82 29.73
N GLN A 213 -12.26 -14.75 29.94
CA GLN A 213 -11.62 -14.00 31.02
C GLN A 213 -10.49 -13.11 30.54
N GLU A 214 -10.31 -11.99 31.22
CA GLU A 214 -9.20 -11.06 31.02
C GLU A 214 -7.92 -11.52 31.73
N ILE A 215 -6.71 -11.21 31.22
CA ILE A 215 -5.52 -11.17 32.07
C ILE A 215 -5.23 -9.70 32.35
N GLU A 216 -5.43 -9.29 33.60
CA GLU A 216 -5.13 -7.93 34.04
C GLU A 216 -3.87 -7.95 34.91
N ILE A 217 -2.78 -7.41 34.38
CA ILE A 217 -1.51 -7.23 35.07
C ILE A 217 -1.53 -5.87 35.77
N ALA A 218 -2.25 -5.73 36.88
CA ALA A 218 -2.23 -4.43 37.53
C ALA A 218 -0.99 -4.21 38.40
N SER A 219 -0.22 -3.19 38.04
CA SER A 219 0.76 -2.59 38.92
C SER A 219 0.05 -2.02 40.17
N VAL A 220 0.38 -2.50 41.38
CA VAL A 220 0.03 -1.75 42.60
C VAL A 220 0.61 -0.36 42.45
N ILE A 221 -0.23 0.65 42.65
CA ILE A 221 0.13 2.05 42.82
C ILE A 221 0.94 2.17 44.13
N THR A 222 2.15 1.61 44.15
CA THR A 222 3.16 1.91 45.16
C THR A 222 4.13 2.91 44.55
N PRO A 223 4.58 3.92 45.31
CA PRO A 223 5.43 5.00 44.81
C PRO A 223 6.87 4.56 44.46
N ILE A 224 7.17 3.25 44.43
CA ILE A 224 8.52 2.73 44.18
C ILE A 224 8.54 2.07 42.79
N PRO A 225 9.48 2.46 41.90
CA PRO A 225 9.53 2.02 40.51
C PRO A 225 10.17 0.64 40.41
N ILE A 226 9.45 -0.41 40.79
CA ILE A 226 9.86 -1.78 40.47
C ILE A 226 9.15 -2.17 39.17
N LEU A 227 9.91 -2.31 38.10
CA LEU A 227 9.43 -2.82 36.82
C LEU A 227 8.95 -4.27 37.03
N GLN A 228 7.72 -4.56 36.60
CA GLN A 228 7.15 -5.89 36.73
C GLN A 228 7.30 -6.63 35.40
N GLN A 229 7.83 -7.85 35.46
CA GLN A 229 8.10 -8.65 34.27
C GLN A 229 7.17 -9.87 34.22
N PHE A 230 6.47 -10.00 33.10
CA PHE A 230 5.87 -11.26 32.69
C PHE A 230 6.75 -11.90 31.63
N TYR A 231 7.35 -13.02 31.98
CA TYR A 231 8.28 -13.72 31.10
C TYR A 231 7.70 -15.05 30.65
N ASN A 232 7.34 -15.16 29.37
CA ASN A 232 7.00 -16.42 28.73
C ASN A 232 8.25 -17.01 28.09
N THR A 233 8.83 -18.04 28.71
CA THR A 233 10.07 -18.71 28.26
C THR A 233 9.85 -19.49 26.95
N PRO A 234 10.91 -20.02 26.31
CA PRO A 234 10.79 -20.75 25.03
C PRO A 234 9.84 -21.96 25.05
N SER A 235 9.68 -22.62 26.19
CA SER A 235 8.74 -23.75 26.35
C SER A 235 7.33 -23.33 26.76
N GLY A 236 7.13 -22.04 27.05
CA GLY A 236 5.87 -21.51 27.53
C GLY A 236 4.84 -21.29 26.42
N GLU A 237 3.61 -21.69 26.67
CA GLU A 237 2.47 -21.48 25.78
C GLU A 237 1.32 -20.79 26.51
N ILE A 238 0.72 -19.79 25.86
CA ILE A 238 -0.37 -18.98 26.40
C ILE A 238 -1.50 -18.90 25.38
N GLU A 239 -2.72 -19.26 25.79
CA GLU A 239 -3.94 -19.15 25.00
C GLU A 239 -4.96 -18.28 25.75
N ILE A 240 -5.35 -17.14 25.18
CA ILE A 240 -6.44 -16.29 25.69
C ILE A 240 -7.53 -16.23 24.63
N SER A 241 -8.77 -16.55 25.01
CA SER A 241 -9.88 -16.51 24.07
C SER A 241 -11.22 -16.01 24.61
N ASN A 242 -12.01 -15.38 23.73
CA ASN A 242 -13.37 -14.89 24.00
C ASN A 242 -13.42 -13.89 25.16
N SER A 243 -12.41 -13.05 25.31
CA SER A 243 -12.28 -12.14 26.45
C SER A 243 -12.47 -10.68 26.04
N THR A 244 -12.92 -9.87 26.98
CA THR A 244 -13.01 -8.43 26.81
C THR A 244 -11.62 -7.78 26.74
N LEU A 245 -10.61 -8.33 27.41
CA LEU A 245 -9.25 -7.78 27.46
C LEU A 245 -8.18 -8.88 27.42
N GLY A 246 -7.09 -8.64 26.68
CA GLY A 246 -5.99 -9.59 26.46
C GLY A 246 -5.01 -9.64 27.62
N ILE A 247 -3.82 -9.08 27.37
CA ILE A 247 -2.74 -8.92 28.35
C ILE A 247 -2.64 -7.41 28.60
N ASP A 248 -3.32 -6.95 29.65
CA ASP A 248 -3.28 -5.55 30.04
C ASP A 248 -2.31 -5.34 31.19
N GLY A 249 -1.55 -4.27 31.16
CA GLY A 249 -0.52 -3.99 32.13
C GLY A 249 -0.20 -2.51 32.19
N TYR A 250 -1.03 -1.76 32.92
CA TYR A 250 -0.90 -0.33 33.18
C TYR A 250 0.57 0.12 33.22
N ASP A 251 0.98 1.06 32.36
CA ASP A 251 2.20 1.88 32.30
C ASP A 251 3.57 1.30 32.76
N ARG A 252 3.70 0.06 33.22
CA ARG A 252 4.87 -0.44 33.98
C ARG A 252 5.15 -1.93 33.81
N VAL A 253 4.45 -2.59 32.88
CA VAL A 253 4.55 -4.04 32.68
C VAL A 253 5.35 -4.35 31.43
N PHE A 254 6.31 -5.27 31.59
CA PHE A 254 7.15 -5.80 30.52
C PHE A 254 6.65 -7.20 30.18
N LEU A 255 6.11 -7.35 28.97
CA LEU A 255 5.85 -8.65 28.37
C LEU A 255 7.10 -9.07 27.60
N LEU A 256 7.85 -10.03 28.15
CA LEU A 256 8.95 -10.69 27.43
C LEU A 256 8.45 -12.05 26.96
N ASN A 257 8.41 -12.27 25.65
CA ASN A 257 7.92 -13.51 25.05
C ASN A 257 9.02 -14.19 24.22
N GLU A 258 9.51 -15.33 24.70
CA GLU A 258 10.33 -16.29 23.94
C GLU A 258 9.53 -17.54 23.53
N GLY A 259 8.29 -17.69 24.02
CA GLY A 259 7.39 -18.82 23.73
C GLY A 259 6.29 -18.49 22.71
N ILE A 260 5.16 -19.21 22.82
CA ILE A 260 3.98 -19.01 21.96
C ILE A 260 2.88 -18.30 22.73
N ILE A 261 2.33 -17.23 22.16
CA ILE A 261 1.13 -16.55 22.67
C ILE A 261 0.07 -16.52 21.58
N THR A 262 -1.14 -16.99 21.90
CA THR A 262 -2.31 -16.92 21.03
C THR A 262 -3.43 -16.13 21.71
N LEU A 263 -3.89 -15.06 21.06
CA LEU A 263 -5.01 -14.23 21.49
C LEU A 263 -6.13 -14.34 20.45
N ASP A 264 -7.33 -14.78 20.82
CA ASP A 264 -8.46 -14.95 19.89
C ASP A 264 -9.76 -14.35 20.44
N LYS A 265 -10.52 -13.63 19.61
CA LYS A 265 -11.84 -13.07 19.98
C LYS A 265 -11.76 -12.14 21.18
N MET A 266 -11.06 -11.02 20.99
CA MET A 266 -10.75 -10.03 22.02
C MET A 266 -11.43 -8.69 21.77
N ASN A 267 -11.95 -8.00 22.78
CA ASN A 267 -12.35 -6.60 22.56
C ASN A 267 -11.12 -5.69 22.52
N LYS A 268 -10.23 -5.75 23.52
CA LYS A 268 -8.97 -4.99 23.52
C LYS A 268 -7.80 -5.93 23.83
N LEU A 269 -6.65 -5.78 23.15
CA LEU A 269 -5.49 -6.65 23.43
C LEU A 269 -4.77 -6.28 24.73
N GLY A 270 -4.81 -5.00 25.13
CA GLY A 270 -4.25 -4.50 26.40
C GLY A 270 -3.36 -3.28 26.22
N GLU A 271 -3.01 -2.64 27.34
CA GLU A 271 -2.07 -1.51 27.42
C GLU A 271 -0.79 -2.01 28.09
N LEU A 272 0.38 -1.84 27.47
CA LEU A 272 1.64 -2.36 27.99
C LEU A 272 2.75 -1.32 27.92
N TYR A 273 3.64 -1.31 28.92
CA TYR A 273 4.84 -0.48 28.85
C TYR A 273 5.77 -0.98 27.75
N GLN A 274 6.08 -2.28 27.77
CA GLN A 274 6.96 -2.88 26.79
C GLN A 274 6.46 -4.25 26.36
N ILE A 275 6.49 -4.49 25.05
CA ILE A 275 6.47 -5.84 24.49
C ILE A 275 7.84 -6.11 23.86
N GLN A 276 8.48 -7.20 24.27
CA GLN A 276 9.60 -7.81 23.57
C GLN A 276 9.18 -9.21 23.13
N ASN A 277 9.05 -9.42 21.82
CA ASN A 277 8.69 -10.71 21.25
C ASN A 277 9.86 -11.32 20.49
N ASP A 278 10.40 -12.42 21.01
CA ASP A 278 11.52 -13.18 20.45
C ASP A 278 11.06 -14.48 19.77
N ASN A 279 9.77 -14.80 19.80
CA ASN A 279 9.20 -15.99 19.15
C ASN A 279 7.82 -15.67 18.52
N LEU A 280 6.74 -16.38 18.85
CA LEU A 280 5.47 -16.28 18.11
C LEU A 280 4.34 -15.64 18.92
N ILE A 281 3.75 -14.58 18.38
CA ILE A 281 2.49 -14.01 18.87
C ILE A 281 1.44 -14.06 17.74
N THR A 282 0.35 -14.77 17.95
CA THR A 282 -0.78 -14.85 17.01
C THR A 282 -2.02 -14.20 17.61
N ILE A 283 -2.62 -13.28 16.88
CA ILE A 283 -3.75 -12.47 17.33
C ILE A 283 -4.86 -12.55 16.28
N ASN A 284 -6.03 -13.01 16.68
CA ASN A 284 -7.16 -13.24 15.79
C ASN A 284 -8.43 -12.59 16.35
N ASN A 285 -9.28 -12.07 15.47
CA ASN A 285 -10.63 -11.60 15.79
C ASN A 285 -10.65 -10.59 16.95
N TYR A 286 -10.11 -9.39 16.75
CA TYR A 286 -10.02 -8.39 17.82
C TYR A 286 -10.71 -7.06 17.44
N THR A 287 -11.16 -6.29 18.43
CA THR A 287 -11.81 -4.99 18.19
C THR A 287 -10.78 -3.85 18.22
N GLU A 288 -9.94 -3.82 19.24
CA GLU A 288 -8.85 -2.86 19.47
C GLU A 288 -7.55 -3.62 19.75
N GLY A 289 -6.45 -3.24 19.10
CA GLY A 289 -5.16 -3.88 19.34
C GLY A 289 -4.45 -3.37 20.60
N PHE A 290 -3.12 -3.53 20.64
CA PHE A 290 -2.33 -3.12 21.79
C PHE A 290 -2.08 -1.61 21.79
N GLU A 291 -2.02 -1.03 22.99
CA GLU A 291 -1.47 0.31 23.25
C GLU A 291 -0.13 0.17 23.95
N ILE A 292 0.97 0.42 23.23
CA ILE A 292 2.32 0.05 23.70
C ILE A 292 3.23 1.27 23.75
N MET A 293 4.01 1.40 24.83
CA MET A 293 5.04 2.43 24.92
C MET A 293 6.37 2.07 24.22
N LYS A 294 6.82 0.82 24.34
CA LYS A 294 8.02 0.31 23.68
C LYS A 294 7.77 -1.06 23.05
N PHE A 295 8.04 -1.19 21.77
CA PHE A 295 7.81 -2.43 21.04
C PHE A 295 9.11 -2.92 20.41
N ILE A 296 9.50 -4.15 20.73
CA ILE A 296 10.63 -4.86 20.14
C ILE A 296 10.11 -6.21 19.62
N ASN A 297 10.24 -6.49 18.33
CA ASN A 297 9.88 -7.77 17.75
C ASN A 297 11.08 -8.40 17.03
N ASN A 298 11.63 -9.47 17.59
CA ASN A 298 12.64 -10.32 16.96
C ASN A 298 12.04 -11.60 16.33
N GLY A 299 10.81 -11.97 16.71
CA GLY A 299 10.13 -13.18 16.25
C GLY A 299 9.02 -12.97 15.21
N GLY A 300 8.10 -13.92 15.12
CA GLY A 300 6.89 -13.83 14.28
C GLY A 300 5.71 -13.20 15.02
N MET A 301 4.99 -12.30 14.37
CA MET A 301 3.76 -11.72 14.88
C MET A 301 2.69 -11.69 13.79
N THR A 302 1.52 -12.28 14.07
CA THR A 302 0.40 -12.31 13.11
C THR A 302 -0.83 -11.65 13.73
N PHE A 303 -1.42 -10.70 13.01
CA PHE A 303 -2.70 -10.07 13.34
C PHE A 303 -3.72 -10.45 12.26
N SER A 304 -4.87 -10.99 12.65
CA SER A 304 -5.94 -11.31 11.73
C SER A 304 -7.32 -10.82 12.19
N ASN A 305 -8.15 -10.37 11.25
CA ASN A 305 -9.57 -10.04 11.44
C ASN A 305 -9.82 -8.98 12.53
N SER A 306 -9.39 -7.73 12.31
CA SER A 306 -9.75 -6.61 13.19
C SER A 306 -11.09 -6.00 12.80
N ASN A 307 -12.04 -5.96 13.73
CA ASN A 307 -13.41 -5.53 13.46
C ASN A 307 -13.61 -4.01 13.56
N ASN A 308 -12.76 -3.23 14.25
CA ASN A 308 -13.16 -1.87 14.66
C ASN A 308 -12.03 -0.85 14.88
N SER A 309 -11.08 -0.78 13.94
CA SER A 309 -10.29 0.42 13.59
C SER A 309 -8.89 0.62 14.16
N LYS A 310 -8.35 -0.24 15.04
CA LYS A 310 -6.94 -0.13 15.46
C LYS A 310 -6.28 -1.50 15.58
N GLY A 311 -5.32 -1.77 14.71
CA GLY A 311 -4.31 -2.82 14.86
C GLY A 311 -3.37 -2.44 16.00
N ILE A 312 -2.08 -2.28 15.73
CA ILE A 312 -1.15 -1.85 16.78
C ILE A 312 -1.20 -0.33 16.93
N ALA A 313 -1.51 0.16 18.13
CA ALA A 313 -1.38 1.56 18.51
C ALA A 313 -0.11 1.75 19.35
N ILE A 314 0.88 2.46 18.81
CA ILE A 314 2.09 2.78 19.57
C ILE A 314 1.97 4.20 20.10
N THR A 315 1.97 4.30 21.43
CA THR A 315 1.78 5.55 22.17
C THR A 315 3.07 6.08 22.77
N GLY A 316 4.14 5.27 22.84
CA GLY A 316 5.42 5.66 23.44
C GLY A 316 6.56 5.86 22.44
N LYS A 317 7.80 5.63 22.89
CA LYS A 317 9.03 6.24 22.31
C LYS A 317 9.71 5.40 21.23
N GLU A 318 9.58 4.08 21.27
CA GLU A 318 10.45 3.18 20.51
C GLU A 318 9.66 2.04 19.86
N PHE A 319 9.83 1.90 18.54
CA PHE A 319 9.43 0.72 17.78
C PHE A 319 10.66 0.14 17.10
N THR A 320 10.90 -1.16 17.30
CA THR A 320 11.96 -1.89 16.63
C THR A 320 11.45 -3.26 16.19
N ASN A 321 11.49 -3.54 14.90
CA ASN A 321 11.11 -4.85 14.35
C ASN A 321 12.28 -5.49 13.59
N TYR A 322 12.83 -6.57 14.10
CA TYR A 322 13.79 -7.45 13.42
C TYR A 322 13.14 -8.72 12.86
N GLY A 323 11.94 -9.07 13.31
CA GLY A 323 11.21 -10.27 12.90
C GLY A 323 10.12 -10.03 11.85
N ASN A 324 9.22 -11.01 11.70
CA ASN A 324 8.16 -10.95 10.69
C ASN A 324 6.85 -10.50 11.32
N ILE A 325 6.26 -9.43 10.80
CA ILE A 325 4.93 -8.96 11.18
C ILE A 325 3.98 -9.16 9.99
N HIS A 326 2.95 -9.98 10.17
CA HIS A 326 1.88 -10.17 9.18
C HIS A 326 0.57 -9.62 9.72
N VAL A 327 0.02 -8.59 9.07
CA VAL A 327 -1.31 -8.06 9.35
C VAL A 327 -2.26 -8.43 8.22
N ASN A 328 -3.33 -9.15 8.54
CA ASN A 328 -4.33 -9.61 7.58
C ASN A 328 -5.76 -9.18 8.00
N HIS A 329 -6.57 -8.66 7.08
CA HIS A 329 -7.98 -8.30 7.37
C HIS A 329 -8.14 -7.35 8.57
N ALA A 330 -7.35 -6.27 8.63
CA ALA A 330 -7.46 -5.25 9.67
C ALA A 330 -7.97 -3.92 9.11
N ILE A 331 -8.86 -3.22 9.83
CA ILE A 331 -9.28 -1.88 9.40
C ILE A 331 -8.08 -0.92 9.40
N GLN A 332 -7.26 -0.92 10.44
CA GLN A 332 -6.01 -0.15 10.49
C GLN A 332 -4.88 -1.06 10.95
N ALA A 333 -3.81 -1.20 10.18
CA ALA A 333 -2.71 -2.11 10.58
C ALA A 333 -1.87 -1.50 11.71
N PHE A 334 -1.51 -0.23 11.57
CA PHE A 334 -0.59 0.44 12.48
C PHE A 334 -0.93 1.92 12.61
N LYS A 335 -0.92 2.43 13.85
CA LYS A 335 -1.13 3.86 14.14
C LYS A 335 -0.21 4.33 15.26
N THR A 336 0.47 5.44 15.04
CA THR A 336 1.18 6.15 16.10
C THR A 336 0.26 7.21 16.68
N ALA A 337 0.03 7.21 18.00
CA ALA A 337 -0.92 8.15 18.61
C ALA A 337 -0.26 9.52 18.85
N ALA A 338 -0.63 10.57 18.10
CA ALA A 338 -0.10 11.93 18.37
C ALA A 338 -0.87 12.73 19.43
N ASN A 339 -2.02 12.24 19.92
CA ASN A 339 -2.93 13.02 20.75
C ASN A 339 -3.40 12.25 22.00
N TYR A 340 -2.47 11.65 22.76
CA TYR A 340 -2.78 11.30 24.15
C TYR A 340 -2.75 12.59 24.98
N THR A 341 -3.92 13.09 25.41
CA THR A 341 -4.04 14.33 26.19
C THR A 341 -3.67 14.16 27.67
N GLY A 342 -3.22 12.96 28.07
CA GLY A 342 -2.58 12.70 29.38
C GLY A 342 -1.12 13.18 29.40
N SER A 343 -0.59 13.54 30.57
CA SER A 343 0.70 14.23 30.75
C SER A 343 1.98 13.45 30.37
N LEU A 344 1.87 12.40 29.55
CA LEU A 344 2.95 11.48 29.18
C LEU A 344 3.03 11.20 27.66
N ALA A 345 2.32 11.94 26.82
CA ALA A 345 2.50 11.83 25.37
C ALA A 345 3.89 12.34 24.97
N VAL A 346 4.84 11.42 24.80
CA VAL A 346 6.15 11.69 24.20
C VAL A 346 6.07 11.18 22.75
N PRO A 347 6.46 11.98 21.74
CA PRO A 347 6.56 11.51 20.37
C PRO A 347 7.38 10.22 20.27
N ILE A 348 7.06 9.36 19.29
CA ILE A 348 7.95 8.25 18.93
C ILE A 348 9.27 8.87 18.47
N ASN A 349 10.35 8.58 19.20
CA ASN A 349 11.68 9.07 18.90
C ASN A 349 12.40 8.17 17.88
N GLN A 350 11.97 6.91 17.75
CA GLN A 350 12.62 5.91 16.91
C GLN A 350 11.62 4.87 16.39
N PHE A 351 11.58 4.71 15.06
CA PHE A 351 10.88 3.64 14.36
C PHE A 351 11.89 2.94 13.45
N ASP A 352 12.30 1.74 13.83
CA ASP A 352 13.26 0.93 13.09
C ASP A 352 12.61 -0.38 12.65
N ASN A 353 12.65 -0.70 11.35
CA ASN A 353 12.13 -1.95 10.81
C ASN A 353 13.15 -2.63 9.91
N TYR A 354 13.71 -3.74 10.41
CA TYR A 354 14.70 -4.59 9.76
C TYR A 354 14.13 -5.91 9.22
N GLY A 355 12.98 -6.38 9.74
CA GLY A 355 12.31 -7.59 9.28
C GLY A 355 11.15 -7.35 8.31
N ASP A 356 10.50 -8.42 7.87
CA ASP A 356 9.37 -8.33 6.92
C ASP A 356 8.12 -7.78 7.60
N PHE A 357 7.48 -6.83 6.93
CA PHE A 357 6.20 -6.26 7.36
C PHE A 357 5.18 -6.47 6.23
N ILE A 358 4.38 -7.53 6.35
CA ILE A 358 3.40 -7.93 5.34
C ILE A 358 2.03 -7.44 5.76
N ILE A 359 1.39 -6.63 4.92
CA ILE A 359 0.05 -6.10 5.13
C ILE A 359 -0.86 -6.59 4.01
N SER A 360 -1.89 -7.36 4.36
CA SER A 360 -2.89 -7.85 3.42
C SER A 360 -4.31 -7.53 3.90
N ASN A 361 -5.17 -7.16 2.96
CA ASN A 361 -6.60 -6.95 3.12
C ASN A 361 -6.95 -5.91 4.18
N VAL A 362 -6.24 -4.77 4.20
CA VAL A 362 -6.50 -3.70 5.17
C VAL A 362 -7.19 -2.49 4.54
N GLN A 363 -8.00 -1.79 5.32
CA GLN A 363 -8.63 -0.54 4.87
C GLN A 363 -7.64 0.65 4.96
N TYR A 364 -6.87 0.71 6.05
CA TYR A 364 -5.81 1.67 6.34
C TYR A 364 -4.54 0.93 6.74
N GLY A 365 -3.40 1.32 6.16
CA GLY A 365 -2.12 0.64 6.40
C GLY A 365 -1.43 1.18 7.62
N ILE A 366 -0.39 1.96 7.36
CA ILE A 366 0.46 2.56 8.37
C ILE A 366 0.16 4.07 8.40
N GLU A 367 -0.33 4.55 9.55
CA GLU A 367 -0.45 5.98 9.84
C GLU A 367 0.64 6.38 10.85
N LEU A 368 1.65 7.11 10.37
CA LEU A 368 2.72 7.68 11.19
C LEU A 368 2.47 9.18 11.36
N GLU A 369 2.36 9.65 12.59
CA GLU A 369 2.07 11.03 12.92
C GLU A 369 3.26 11.60 13.71
N LYS A 370 3.98 12.57 13.12
CA LYS A 370 5.12 13.27 13.72
C LYS A 370 6.28 12.39 14.19
N VAL A 371 6.61 11.35 13.43
CA VAL A 371 7.72 10.43 13.75
C VAL A 371 8.96 10.78 12.92
N PRO A 372 10.10 11.14 13.53
CA PRO A 372 11.37 11.20 12.83
C PRO A 372 11.76 9.78 12.40
N LEU A 373 11.64 9.47 11.11
CA LEU A 373 12.17 8.23 10.55
C LEU A 373 13.68 8.38 10.41
N GLN A 374 14.47 7.80 11.31
CA GLN A 374 15.93 7.88 11.23
C GLN A 374 16.57 6.67 10.55
N ASN A 375 15.98 5.46 10.62
CA ASN A 375 16.58 4.24 10.05
C ASN A 375 15.53 3.23 9.52
N PHE A 376 15.23 3.28 8.22
CA PHE A 376 14.53 2.17 7.52
C PHE A 376 15.60 1.33 6.79
N GLN A 377 16.10 0.29 7.43
CA GLN A 377 17.15 -0.55 6.84
C GLN A 377 16.62 -1.96 6.56
N THR A 378 16.73 -2.39 5.31
CA THR A 378 16.69 -3.80 4.83
C THR A 378 15.39 -4.62 4.88
N GLY A 379 14.35 -4.24 5.64
CA GLY A 379 13.08 -4.99 5.65
C GLY A 379 12.22 -4.77 4.39
N VAL A 380 11.51 -5.82 3.92
CA VAL A 380 10.50 -5.69 2.86
C VAL A 380 9.16 -5.32 3.50
N ILE A 381 8.60 -4.17 3.12
CA ILE A 381 7.18 -3.89 3.35
C ILE A 381 6.42 -4.39 2.13
N LYS A 382 5.66 -5.47 2.30
CA LYS A 382 4.81 -6.02 1.26
C LYS A 382 3.36 -5.67 1.54
N VAL A 383 2.71 -5.04 0.58
CA VAL A 383 1.30 -4.64 0.70
C VAL A 383 0.49 -5.29 -0.42
N ASP A 384 -0.33 -6.28 -0.09
CA ASP A 384 -0.98 -7.15 -1.08
C ASP A 384 -2.42 -6.75 -1.45
N THR A 385 -3.11 -5.87 -0.69
CA THR A 385 -4.47 -5.40 -1.02
C THR A 385 -4.86 -4.13 -0.25
N PHE A 386 -5.37 -3.10 -0.95
CA PHE A 386 -5.81 -1.82 -0.35
C PHE A 386 -7.19 -1.37 -0.85
N GLN A 387 -7.99 -0.78 0.04
CA GLN A 387 -9.16 -0.01 -0.37
C GLN A 387 -8.93 1.52 -0.39
N PHE A 388 -8.17 2.15 0.52
CA PHE A 388 -8.13 3.62 0.53
C PHE A 388 -6.79 4.35 0.81
N LYS A 389 -5.90 3.95 1.75
CA LYS A 389 -4.64 4.70 2.05
C LYS A 389 -3.48 3.86 2.61
N ALA A 390 -2.36 3.75 1.88
CA ALA A 390 -1.24 2.87 2.25
C ALA A 390 -0.28 3.45 3.30
N LEU A 391 0.11 4.73 3.15
CA LEU A 391 1.06 5.38 4.04
C LEU A 391 0.70 6.86 4.17
N LYS A 392 0.54 7.34 5.41
CA LYS A 392 0.34 8.76 5.72
C LYS A 392 1.37 9.15 6.77
N ALA A 393 2.27 10.07 6.41
CA ALA A 393 3.25 10.68 7.30
C ALA A 393 2.91 12.18 7.47
N THR A 394 2.89 12.68 8.70
CA THR A 394 2.73 14.11 8.99
C THR A 394 3.95 14.65 9.76
N GLY A 395 4.50 15.79 9.35
CA GLY A 395 5.71 16.39 9.95
C GLY A 395 6.98 16.21 9.10
N GLU A 396 8.10 16.80 9.53
CA GLU A 396 9.42 16.59 8.91
C GLU A 396 9.80 15.10 9.02
N THR A 397 9.77 14.41 7.89
CA THR A 397 10.03 12.97 7.82
C THR A 397 11.15 12.72 6.80
N THR A 398 12.31 12.26 7.25
CA THR A 398 13.40 11.86 6.34
C THR A 398 13.25 10.38 6.03
N PHE A 399 13.05 10.00 4.76
CA PHE A 399 13.00 8.58 4.37
C PHE A 399 14.40 8.14 3.92
N ASN A 400 15.20 7.63 4.85
CA ASN A 400 16.48 7.01 4.52
C ASN A 400 16.27 5.50 4.38
N ASN A 401 15.88 5.06 3.17
CA ASN A 401 15.52 3.66 2.90
C ASN A 401 16.57 2.98 2.00
N ASN A 402 17.18 1.90 2.49
CA ASN A 402 18.03 0.99 1.70
C ASN A 402 17.30 -0.32 1.29
N GLY A 403 16.03 -0.50 1.66
CA GLY A 403 15.18 -1.65 1.35
C GLY A 403 14.21 -1.43 0.19
N ILE A 404 13.52 -2.49 -0.23
CA ILE A 404 12.53 -2.48 -1.33
C ILE A 404 11.12 -2.28 -0.75
N LEU A 405 10.40 -1.27 -1.22
CA LEU A 405 8.97 -1.10 -0.99
C LEU A 405 8.21 -1.71 -2.16
N GLU A 406 7.56 -2.86 -1.96
CA GLU A 406 6.83 -3.57 -3.03
C GLU A 406 5.30 -3.47 -2.82
N PHE A 407 4.62 -2.90 -3.81
CA PHE A 407 3.15 -2.88 -3.87
C PHE A 407 2.67 -3.93 -4.88
N TYR A 408 1.80 -4.84 -4.44
CA TYR A 408 1.15 -5.84 -5.30
C TYR A 408 -0.36 -5.62 -5.24
N HIS A 409 -1.01 -5.18 -6.34
CA HIS A 409 -2.48 -5.13 -6.33
C HIS A 409 -3.15 -5.25 -7.71
N GLN A 410 -4.38 -5.81 -7.70
CA GLN A 410 -5.42 -5.71 -8.72
C GLN A 410 -6.51 -4.77 -8.20
N PHE A 411 -6.55 -3.52 -8.67
CA PHE A 411 -7.52 -2.52 -8.20
C PHE A 411 -8.96 -2.88 -8.61
N GLN A 412 -9.92 -2.72 -7.69
CA GLN A 412 -11.34 -2.56 -8.05
C GLN A 412 -11.62 -1.10 -8.45
N GLU A 413 -12.64 -0.89 -9.29
CA GLU A 413 -12.97 0.40 -9.92
C GLU A 413 -13.02 1.56 -8.89
N ASP A 414 -12.45 2.72 -9.24
CA ASP A 414 -12.45 4.01 -8.49
C ASP A 414 -11.48 4.23 -7.31
N THR A 415 -10.48 3.39 -7.08
CA THR A 415 -9.50 3.62 -6.00
C THR A 415 -8.21 4.32 -6.48
N THR A 416 -7.87 5.47 -5.89
CA THR A 416 -6.60 6.20 -6.13
C THR A 416 -5.62 5.90 -5.00
N MET A 417 -4.44 5.34 -5.31
CA MET A 417 -3.36 5.27 -4.34
C MET A 417 -2.71 6.65 -4.21
N VAL A 418 -2.82 7.25 -3.02
CA VAL A 418 -2.21 8.54 -2.71
C VAL A 418 -1.03 8.30 -1.77
N LEU A 419 0.18 8.50 -2.26
CA LEU A 419 1.34 8.78 -1.42
C LEU A 419 1.32 10.29 -1.15
N ALA A 420 0.78 10.73 -0.01
CA ALA A 420 0.73 12.14 0.33
C ALA A 420 1.60 12.43 1.56
N LEU A 421 2.51 13.38 1.39
CA LEU A 421 3.16 14.13 2.46
C LEU A 421 2.26 15.34 2.72
N THR A 422 1.60 15.42 3.87
CA THR A 422 0.50 16.40 4.09
C THR A 422 0.77 17.40 5.22
N THR A 423 1.96 17.97 5.34
CA THR A 423 2.19 19.07 6.30
C THR A 423 2.88 20.27 5.66
N PRO A 424 2.44 21.51 5.96
CA PRO A 424 3.15 22.72 5.54
C PRO A 424 4.59 22.72 6.06
N GLY A 425 5.57 22.86 5.16
CA GLY A 425 6.99 23.01 5.52
C GLY A 425 7.78 21.70 5.68
N ALA A 426 7.33 20.60 5.08
CA ALA A 426 8.03 19.33 5.15
C ALA A 426 9.11 19.21 4.06
N TYR A 427 10.35 18.93 4.47
CA TYR A 427 11.44 18.54 3.57
C TYR A 427 11.53 17.01 3.47
N GLY A 428 11.26 16.45 2.29
CA GLY A 428 11.50 15.04 2.00
C GLY A 428 12.73 14.86 1.12
N THR A 429 13.77 14.21 1.64
CA THR A 429 14.92 13.76 0.84
C THR A 429 14.98 12.24 0.85
N THR A 430 15.14 11.63 -0.32
CA THR A 430 15.46 10.19 -0.46
C THR A 430 16.86 10.04 -1.04
N THR A 431 17.79 9.50 -0.26
CA THR A 431 19.17 9.20 -0.66
C THR A 431 19.42 7.71 -0.78
N GLY A 432 19.78 7.23 -1.98
CA GLY A 432 20.24 5.84 -2.21
C GLY A 432 19.15 4.76 -2.39
N SER A 433 17.87 5.12 -2.41
CA SER A 433 16.75 4.16 -2.44
C SER A 433 16.33 3.77 -3.87
N GLU A 434 15.97 2.51 -4.10
CA GLU A 434 15.20 2.10 -5.28
C GLU A 434 13.70 2.06 -4.92
N ILE A 435 12.87 2.84 -5.63
CA ILE A 435 11.42 2.69 -5.57
C ILE A 435 11.02 1.84 -6.77
N SER A 436 10.69 0.58 -6.54
CA SER A 436 10.30 -0.39 -7.57
C SER A 436 8.78 -0.58 -7.57
N ILE A 437 8.09 -0.11 -8.61
CA ILE A 437 6.65 -0.30 -8.78
C ILE A 437 6.44 -1.34 -9.88
N LYS A 438 6.22 -2.60 -9.49
CA LYS A 438 6.17 -3.72 -10.43
C LYS A 438 4.86 -3.85 -11.20
N LYS A 439 3.70 -3.44 -10.64
CA LYS A 439 2.37 -3.57 -11.31
C LYS A 439 1.41 -2.42 -10.96
N VAL A 440 0.91 -1.68 -11.96
CA VAL A 440 -0.15 -0.66 -11.81
C VAL A 440 -1.27 -0.90 -12.84
N PHE A 441 -2.53 -1.00 -12.38
CA PHE A 441 -3.69 -1.25 -13.27
C PHE A 441 -4.49 0.01 -13.64
N LYS A 442 -4.48 1.08 -12.82
CA LYS A 442 -5.06 2.41 -13.15
C LYS A 442 -4.59 3.48 -12.14
N GLY A 443 -4.15 4.64 -12.61
CA GLY A 443 -3.98 5.89 -11.84
C GLY A 443 -3.16 5.82 -10.54
N LEU A 444 -1.82 5.81 -10.62
CA LEU A 444 -0.99 6.29 -9.52
C LEU A 444 -0.91 7.82 -9.63
N ALA A 445 -1.28 8.53 -8.56
CA ALA A 445 -1.06 9.96 -8.44
C ALA A 445 -0.18 10.22 -7.22
N ILE A 446 1.06 10.66 -7.43
CA ILE A 446 1.84 11.28 -6.36
C ILE A 446 1.27 12.68 -6.18
N ASN A 447 0.36 12.82 -5.23
CA ASN A 447 -0.37 14.06 -4.98
C ASN A 447 0.22 14.75 -3.74
N THR A 448 1.02 15.78 -3.96
CA THR A 448 1.31 16.82 -2.95
C THR A 448 0.13 17.81 -2.94
N ILE A 449 -0.82 17.64 -2.02
CA ILE A 449 -1.99 18.53 -1.93
C ILE A 449 -1.73 19.67 -0.91
N THR A 450 -1.37 20.83 -1.47
CA THR A 450 -1.60 22.27 -1.14
C THR A 450 -2.01 22.70 0.30
N ASN A 451 -1.60 23.88 0.84
CA ASN A 451 -1.84 25.20 0.24
C ASN A 451 -1.02 26.41 0.81
N THR A 452 0.07 26.23 1.57
CA THR A 452 0.88 27.37 2.05
C THR A 452 2.35 26.99 2.29
N THR A 453 3.28 27.76 1.69
CA THR A 453 4.76 27.71 1.78
C THR A 453 5.48 26.50 1.15
N GLU A 454 6.75 26.71 0.79
CA GLU A 454 7.57 25.89 -0.12
C GLU A 454 7.74 24.42 0.32
N ASP A 455 7.12 23.48 -0.41
CA ASP A 455 7.38 22.05 -0.24
C ASP A 455 8.32 21.54 -1.35
N TYR A 456 9.35 20.77 -0.96
CA TYR A 456 10.37 20.20 -1.84
C TYR A 456 10.37 18.66 -1.74
N PHE A 457 10.33 17.98 -2.89
CA PHE A 457 10.62 16.56 -2.99
C PHE A 457 11.91 16.38 -3.80
N ASP A 458 12.99 15.93 -3.16
CA ASP A 458 14.28 15.64 -3.81
C ASP A 458 14.59 14.15 -3.73
N ASN A 459 14.56 13.48 -4.89
CA ASN A 459 14.95 12.08 -5.02
C ASN A 459 16.31 11.97 -5.70
N SER A 460 17.26 11.26 -5.10
CA SER A 460 18.56 10.94 -5.72
C SER A 460 18.72 9.47 -6.13
N GLY A 461 17.73 8.62 -5.83
CA GLY A 461 17.69 7.20 -6.15
C GLY A 461 16.99 6.87 -7.47
N THR A 462 17.03 5.60 -7.87
CA THR A 462 16.40 5.13 -9.11
C THR A 462 14.91 4.88 -8.89
N ILE A 463 14.06 5.42 -9.78
CA ILE A 463 12.64 5.07 -9.86
C ILE A 463 12.49 4.05 -10.99
N VAL A 464 12.05 2.84 -10.68
CA VAL A 464 11.80 1.78 -11.68
C VAL A 464 10.30 1.48 -11.75
N ILE A 465 9.72 1.62 -12.94
CA ILE A 465 8.31 1.30 -13.23
C ILE A 465 8.29 0.24 -14.33
N ASP A 466 7.89 -0.99 -14.00
CA ASP A 466 8.13 -2.15 -14.86
C ASP A 466 6.89 -2.68 -15.61
N THR A 467 5.65 -2.27 -15.27
CA THR A 467 4.46 -2.60 -16.10
C THR A 467 3.23 -1.72 -15.82
N VAL A 468 2.58 -1.22 -16.90
CA VAL A 468 1.23 -0.63 -16.89
C VAL A 468 0.32 -1.48 -17.79
N PHE A 469 -0.79 -1.99 -17.25
CA PHE A 469 -1.74 -2.83 -17.99
C PHE A 469 -3.01 -2.04 -18.39
N LYS A 470 -3.72 -2.57 -19.40
CA LYS A 470 -5.02 -2.08 -19.88
C LYS A 470 -6.10 -2.35 -18.81
N SER A 471 -6.97 -1.38 -18.52
CA SER A 471 -8.10 -1.64 -17.61
C SER A 471 -9.10 -2.63 -18.23
N PRO A 472 -9.96 -3.31 -17.44
CA PRO A 472 -10.98 -4.24 -17.97
C PRO A 472 -11.88 -3.63 -19.06
N ASP A 473 -12.12 -2.32 -18.97
CA ASP A 473 -12.87 -1.45 -19.87
C ASP A 473 -12.02 -0.86 -21.02
N ASN A 474 -10.88 -1.50 -21.34
CA ASN A 474 -10.03 -1.22 -22.51
C ASN A 474 -9.40 0.19 -22.56
N LYS A 475 -9.47 0.97 -21.48
CA LYS A 475 -8.81 2.28 -21.36
C LYS A 475 -7.38 2.09 -20.86
N TRP A 476 -6.43 2.75 -21.50
CA TRP A 476 -5.06 2.82 -20.99
C TRP A 476 -5.03 3.73 -19.76
N GLY A 477 -4.53 3.23 -18.63
CA GLY A 477 -4.30 4.06 -17.45
C GLY A 477 -3.20 5.09 -17.74
N SER A 478 -3.40 6.34 -17.31
CA SER A 478 -2.34 7.35 -17.29
C SER A 478 -1.53 7.22 -16.00
N PHE A 479 -0.22 7.40 -16.09
CA PHE A 479 0.65 7.62 -14.95
C PHE A 479 0.90 9.13 -14.81
N GLY A 480 0.36 9.75 -13.76
CA GLY A 480 0.56 11.16 -13.46
C GLY A 480 1.64 11.32 -12.39
N LEU A 481 2.81 11.85 -12.78
CA LEU A 481 3.95 11.94 -11.88
C LEU A 481 3.75 13.02 -10.81
N ALA A 482 2.91 14.03 -11.06
CA ALA A 482 2.40 14.92 -10.03
C ALA A 482 1.27 15.81 -10.55
N LYS A 483 0.27 16.09 -9.68
CA LYS A 483 -0.52 17.32 -9.75
C LYS A 483 0.01 18.24 -8.65
N MET A 484 1.01 19.05 -8.98
CA MET A 484 1.65 19.94 -8.01
C MET A 484 0.90 21.27 -7.91
N GLY A 485 0.70 21.73 -6.67
CA GLY A 485 0.42 23.13 -6.36
C GLY A 485 1.65 24.00 -6.61
N THR A 486 2.15 24.71 -5.59
CA THR A 486 3.31 25.62 -5.68
C THR A 486 4.68 24.96 -5.42
N GLY A 487 4.73 23.67 -5.08
CA GLY A 487 5.97 22.97 -4.70
C GLY A 487 6.92 22.62 -5.86
N LYS A 488 8.16 22.24 -5.53
CA LYS A 488 9.21 21.82 -6.48
C LYS A 488 9.49 20.32 -6.37
N PHE A 489 9.45 19.62 -7.50
CA PHE A 489 9.97 18.25 -7.63
C PHE A 489 11.35 18.27 -8.29
N THR A 490 12.34 17.68 -7.64
CA THR A 490 13.69 17.45 -8.19
C THR A 490 13.98 15.96 -8.17
N ASN A 491 14.33 15.38 -9.31
CA ASN A 491 14.91 14.03 -9.34
C ASN A 491 16.32 14.09 -9.92
N ASN A 492 17.29 13.76 -9.07
CA ASN A 492 18.70 13.64 -9.35
C ASN A 492 19.12 12.20 -9.72
N GLY A 493 18.26 11.20 -9.48
CA GLY A 493 18.48 9.80 -9.84
C GLY A 493 17.94 9.41 -11.23
N ALA A 494 18.07 8.13 -11.60
CA ALA A 494 17.56 7.62 -12.88
C ALA A 494 16.06 7.30 -12.80
N ILE A 495 15.31 7.58 -13.88
CA ILE A 495 13.95 7.08 -14.04
C ILE A 495 13.97 6.05 -15.17
N SER A 496 13.65 4.79 -14.84
CA SER A 496 13.51 3.71 -15.81
C SER A 496 12.04 3.32 -15.91
N ILE A 497 11.49 3.45 -17.11
CA ILE A 497 10.11 3.06 -17.42
C ILE A 497 10.17 1.99 -18.50
N SER A 498 9.88 0.74 -18.13
CA SER A 498 9.86 -0.42 -19.03
C SER A 498 8.44 -0.98 -19.20
N ASN A 499 8.18 -1.59 -20.35
CA ASN A 499 6.95 -2.34 -20.66
C ASN A 499 5.61 -1.59 -20.46
N VAL A 500 5.59 -0.27 -20.66
CA VAL A 500 4.34 0.50 -20.66
C VAL A 500 3.66 0.34 -22.01
N LYS A 501 2.45 -0.24 -22.01
CA LYS A 501 1.54 -0.16 -23.16
C LYS A 501 0.54 0.95 -22.80
N GLY A 502 0.49 2.08 -23.53
CA GLY A 502 -0.40 3.22 -23.24
C GLY A 502 0.24 4.62 -23.35
N LEU A 503 -0.50 5.67 -22.95
CA LEU A 503 0.02 7.04 -22.75
C LEU A 503 1.05 6.98 -21.61
N GLY A 504 2.34 7.10 -21.94
CA GLY A 504 3.46 6.85 -21.02
C GLY A 504 3.45 7.70 -19.75
N MET A 505 4.20 8.80 -19.76
CA MET A 505 4.33 9.71 -18.62
C MET A 505 3.52 10.98 -18.90
N LEU A 506 2.61 11.34 -17.99
CA LEU A 506 1.91 12.63 -17.99
C LEU A 506 2.48 13.52 -16.88
N ILE A 507 2.96 14.70 -17.26
CA ILE A 507 3.33 15.77 -16.33
C ILE A 507 2.30 16.89 -16.51
N ASP A 508 1.50 17.15 -15.48
CA ASP A 508 0.47 18.19 -15.47
C ASP A 508 0.72 19.17 -14.31
N THR A 509 1.38 20.29 -14.61
CA THR A 509 1.60 21.36 -13.63
C THR A 509 0.51 22.41 -13.75
N THR A 510 -0.22 22.64 -12.66
CA THR A 510 -1.25 23.70 -12.59
C THR A 510 -0.70 25.08 -12.19
N SER A 511 0.59 25.21 -11.87
CA SER A 511 1.22 26.47 -11.42
C SER A 511 2.50 26.80 -12.21
N ASN A 512 2.93 28.07 -12.17
CA ASN A 512 4.11 28.59 -12.87
C ASN A 512 5.47 28.14 -12.30
N ASN A 513 5.48 27.21 -11.33
CA ASN A 513 6.70 26.73 -10.70
C ASN A 513 7.13 25.43 -11.41
N GLY A 514 8.22 25.52 -12.18
CA GLY A 514 8.66 24.45 -13.10
C GLY A 514 9.09 23.15 -12.43
N VAL A 515 9.03 22.05 -13.20
CA VAL A 515 9.59 20.74 -12.84
C VAL A 515 11.02 20.65 -13.33
N ASP A 516 11.99 20.43 -12.43
CA ASP A 516 13.42 20.39 -12.77
C ASP A 516 13.91 18.94 -12.78
N PHE A 517 14.08 18.35 -13.98
CA PHE A 517 14.61 16.99 -14.15
C PHE A 517 16.10 17.05 -14.47
N LYS A 518 16.96 16.57 -13.55
CA LYS A 518 18.42 16.54 -13.72
C LYS A 518 19.01 15.15 -14.02
N GLY A 519 18.19 14.11 -13.94
CA GLY A 519 18.57 12.71 -14.20
C GLY A 519 18.54 12.26 -15.68
N SER A 520 18.98 11.02 -15.93
CA SER A 520 18.87 10.37 -17.25
C SER A 520 17.55 9.62 -17.38
N PHE A 521 16.82 9.86 -18.48
CA PHE A 521 15.66 9.06 -18.88
C PHE A 521 16.08 7.97 -19.85
N THR A 522 15.70 6.72 -19.57
CA THR A 522 15.81 5.61 -20.54
C THR A 522 14.44 4.98 -20.70
N GLY A 523 13.84 5.13 -21.88
CA GLY A 523 12.55 4.53 -22.22
C GLY A 523 12.63 3.83 -23.57
N LYS A 524 11.99 2.66 -23.68
CA LYS A 524 11.83 1.91 -24.93
C LYS A 524 10.33 1.84 -25.23
N ASN A 525 9.89 2.40 -26.36
CA ASN A 525 8.48 2.46 -26.80
C ASN A 525 7.52 3.34 -25.95
N ASN A 526 7.96 4.48 -25.43
CA ASN A 526 7.10 5.36 -24.61
C ASN A 526 6.82 6.70 -25.31
N SER A 527 5.56 7.15 -25.26
CA SER A 527 5.17 8.53 -25.58
C SER A 527 5.34 9.40 -24.33
N ILE A 528 5.93 10.58 -24.49
CA ILE A 528 5.98 11.61 -23.44
C ILE A 528 5.00 12.71 -23.86
N SER A 529 3.99 12.94 -23.02
CA SER A 529 3.04 14.04 -23.21
C SER A 529 3.27 15.09 -22.13
N ILE A 530 3.61 16.29 -22.57
CA ILE A 530 3.77 17.46 -21.70
C ILE A 530 2.55 18.35 -21.94
N LEU A 531 1.73 18.52 -20.91
CA LEU A 531 0.57 19.41 -20.96
C LEU A 531 0.84 20.65 -20.07
N ASN A 532 0.21 21.78 -20.43
CA ASN A 532 0.23 23.04 -19.66
C ASN A 532 1.62 23.69 -19.52
N ASN A 533 1.79 24.64 -18.58
CA ASN A 533 2.98 25.48 -18.34
C ASN A 533 4.23 24.71 -17.83
N SER A 534 4.38 23.45 -18.18
CA SER A 534 5.50 22.60 -17.73
C SER A 534 6.79 22.99 -18.47
N ARG A 535 7.86 23.32 -17.73
CA ARG A 535 9.18 23.70 -18.27
C ARG A 535 10.16 22.53 -18.11
N LEU A 536 10.78 22.06 -19.19
CA LEU A 536 11.95 21.16 -19.14
C LEU A 536 13.22 22.01 -19.16
N SER A 537 13.88 22.18 -18.02
CA SER A 537 15.20 22.84 -17.93
C SER A 537 16.25 21.87 -17.41
N GLY A 538 17.43 21.83 -18.04
CA GLY A 538 18.54 20.97 -17.62
C GLY A 538 19.60 20.75 -18.71
N ASN A 539 20.73 20.13 -18.36
CA ASN A 539 21.77 19.73 -19.32
C ASN A 539 21.28 18.51 -20.12
N LEU A 540 20.55 18.76 -21.21
CA LEU A 540 19.88 17.75 -22.04
C LEU A 540 20.82 16.93 -22.93
N ASN A 541 22.15 17.04 -22.76
CA ASN A 541 23.14 16.27 -23.52
C ASN A 541 22.99 14.73 -23.37
N LYS A 542 22.09 14.26 -22.50
CA LYS A 542 21.75 12.84 -22.29
C LYS A 542 20.29 12.49 -22.58
N PHE A 543 19.47 13.40 -23.13
CA PHE A 543 18.11 13.07 -23.54
C PHE A 543 18.16 12.28 -24.86
N ARG A 544 18.15 10.95 -24.76
CA ARG A 544 18.06 10.04 -25.92
C ARG A 544 16.67 9.43 -25.98
N VAL A 545 15.84 9.91 -26.89
CA VAL A 545 14.63 9.17 -27.30
C VAL A 545 15.09 8.08 -28.26
N PHE A 546 15.09 6.83 -27.81
CA PHE A 546 15.37 5.71 -28.69
C PHE A 546 14.11 5.35 -29.49
N THR A 547 14.31 5.08 -30.79
CA THR A 547 13.41 4.43 -31.77
C THR A 547 11.96 4.20 -31.32
N GLY A 548 11.01 4.91 -31.95
CA GLY A 548 9.57 4.65 -31.84
C GLY A 548 8.78 5.50 -30.84
N GLY A 549 9.41 6.48 -30.17
CA GLY A 549 8.71 7.43 -29.30
C GLY A 549 8.06 8.58 -30.08
N VAL A 550 6.86 9.00 -29.65
CA VAL A 550 6.18 10.23 -30.11
C VAL A 550 6.31 11.28 -29.02
N ILE A 551 6.73 12.50 -29.37
CA ILE A 551 6.69 13.66 -28.49
C ILE A 551 5.44 14.46 -28.85
N TYR A 552 4.48 14.55 -27.92
CA TYR A 552 3.31 15.42 -28.05
C TYR A 552 3.51 16.68 -27.21
N SER A 553 3.54 17.84 -27.88
CA SER A 553 3.53 19.16 -27.24
C SER A 553 2.25 19.89 -27.62
N ARG A 554 1.42 20.25 -26.63
CA ARG A 554 0.19 21.04 -26.81
C ARG A 554 0.18 22.19 -25.82
N GLY A 555 0.24 23.43 -26.31
CA GLY A 555 0.20 24.63 -25.46
C GLY A 555 -0.64 25.74 -26.09
N ASP A 556 -1.64 26.22 -25.35
CA ASP A 556 -2.56 27.29 -25.78
C ASP A 556 -2.07 28.69 -25.34
N SER A 557 -0.87 28.82 -24.77
CA SER A 557 -0.34 30.07 -24.21
C SER A 557 1.16 30.21 -24.43
N LEU A 558 1.60 31.40 -24.85
CA LEU A 558 3.00 31.78 -25.08
C LEU A 558 3.94 31.28 -23.97
N TYR A 559 4.75 30.25 -24.18
CA TYR A 559 6.11 30.13 -23.63
C TYR A 559 6.92 29.10 -24.44
N SER A 560 8.18 29.45 -24.70
CA SER A 560 9.13 28.71 -25.51
C SER A 560 9.49 27.36 -24.87
N ILE A 561 9.67 26.31 -25.70
CA ILE A 561 10.45 25.11 -25.33
C ILE A 561 11.92 25.45 -25.01
N LEU A 562 12.32 26.71 -25.17
CA LEU A 562 13.72 27.11 -25.25
C LEU A 562 14.02 28.20 -24.23
N ASP A 563 14.80 27.84 -23.21
CA ASP A 563 15.76 28.76 -22.64
C ASP A 563 16.92 28.94 -23.64
N SER A 564 17.51 30.13 -23.64
CA SER A 564 18.63 30.64 -24.42
C SER A 564 19.93 29.81 -24.42
N SER A 565 19.92 28.59 -23.87
CA SER A 565 21.11 27.76 -23.66
C SER A 565 21.07 26.38 -24.31
N ILE A 566 20.05 26.03 -25.10
CA ILE A 566 20.04 24.77 -25.86
C ILE A 566 20.86 24.97 -27.14
N THR A 567 22.19 24.81 -27.04
CA THR A 567 23.10 25.01 -28.17
C THR A 567 23.12 23.85 -29.17
N SER A 568 22.48 22.72 -28.86
CA SER A 568 22.29 21.59 -29.80
C SER A 568 21.28 20.57 -29.24
N MET A 569 20.17 20.34 -29.95
CA MET A 569 19.44 19.08 -29.79
C MET A 569 20.09 18.00 -30.66
N GLY A 570 20.34 16.82 -30.08
CA GLY A 570 20.91 15.68 -30.80
C GLY A 570 20.04 15.24 -31.99
N THR A 571 20.66 14.63 -32.99
CA THR A 571 19.97 14.10 -34.18
C THR A 571 18.92 13.06 -33.80
N VAL A 572 17.65 13.30 -34.17
CA VAL A 572 16.60 12.27 -34.06
C VAL A 572 16.76 11.32 -35.24
N ASN A 573 17.38 10.16 -35.00
CA ASN A 573 17.65 9.18 -36.06
C ASN A 573 16.38 8.45 -36.54
N CYS A 574 15.44 8.12 -35.64
CA CYS A 574 14.13 7.56 -35.96
C CYS A 574 13.07 8.09 -34.97
N GLY A 575 12.08 8.86 -35.45
CA GLY A 575 10.97 9.35 -34.63
C GLY A 575 9.97 10.20 -35.42
N VAL A 576 8.77 10.39 -34.85
CA VAL A 576 7.76 11.34 -35.35
C VAL A 576 7.69 12.52 -34.38
N ILE A 577 7.83 13.73 -34.90
CA ILE A 577 7.59 14.96 -34.14
C ILE A 577 6.29 15.57 -34.66
N ASP A 578 5.24 15.57 -33.85
CA ASP A 578 3.98 16.26 -34.15
C ASP A 578 3.99 17.63 -33.47
N VAL A 579 4.02 18.69 -34.27
CA VAL A 579 4.15 20.07 -33.83
C VAL A 579 2.80 20.75 -33.98
N VAL A 580 2.14 21.02 -32.85
CA VAL A 580 0.80 21.63 -32.85
C VAL A 580 0.85 23.09 -32.41
N ASN A 581 0.30 24.02 -33.22
CA ASN A 581 0.07 25.44 -32.88
C ASN A 581 1.30 26.27 -32.42
N ILE A 582 2.45 26.16 -33.08
CA ILE A 582 3.64 26.94 -32.68
C ILE A 582 3.70 28.30 -33.41
N LYS A 583 3.88 29.38 -32.62
CA LYS A 583 4.01 30.77 -33.11
C LYS A 583 5.44 31.26 -33.37
N LYS A 584 6.47 30.55 -32.91
CA LYS A 584 7.89 30.89 -33.18
C LYS A 584 8.85 29.77 -32.75
N VAL A 585 9.79 29.40 -33.63
CA VAL A 585 10.96 28.57 -33.29
C VAL A 585 12.21 29.25 -33.82
N ASN A 586 13.18 29.50 -32.95
CA ASN A 586 14.44 30.20 -33.28
C ASN A 586 15.65 29.27 -33.43
N ASP A 587 15.50 27.95 -33.28
CA ASP A 587 16.64 27.01 -33.22
C ASP A 587 16.65 25.93 -34.30
N ILE A 588 17.87 25.38 -34.50
CA ILE A 588 18.22 24.41 -35.53
C ILE A 588 17.96 22.98 -35.02
N PHE A 589 17.06 22.25 -35.69
CA PHE A 589 16.85 20.83 -35.46
C PHE A 589 17.27 20.02 -36.69
N THR A 590 17.98 18.91 -36.48
CA THR A 590 18.18 17.86 -37.50
C THR A 590 17.31 16.66 -37.17
N VAL A 591 16.27 16.42 -37.96
CA VAL A 591 15.35 15.28 -37.81
C VAL A 591 15.53 14.36 -39.01
N ASN A 592 16.07 13.17 -38.81
CA ASN A 592 16.15 12.13 -39.86
C ASN A 592 14.83 11.32 -39.98
N GLY A 593 13.82 11.66 -39.18
CA GLY A 593 12.49 11.04 -39.20
C GLY A 593 11.39 11.92 -39.76
N MET A 594 10.16 11.71 -39.29
CA MET A 594 8.99 12.43 -39.76
C MET A 594 8.71 13.65 -38.87
N VAL A 595 8.45 14.80 -39.48
CA VAL A 595 7.93 16.00 -38.81
C VAL A 595 6.55 16.26 -39.36
N LYS A 596 5.52 16.22 -38.51
CA LYS A 596 4.15 16.60 -38.85
C LYS A 596 3.86 17.95 -38.21
N LEU A 597 3.36 18.88 -39.00
CA LEU A 597 2.96 20.20 -38.54
C LEU A 597 1.44 20.28 -38.54
N THR A 598 0.85 20.56 -37.39
CA THR A 598 -0.60 20.56 -37.20
C THR A 598 -1.04 21.93 -36.68
N GLY A 599 -1.60 22.77 -37.56
CA GLY A 599 -2.24 24.05 -37.21
C GLY A 599 -1.52 25.29 -37.74
N PRO A 600 -2.22 26.44 -37.77
CA PRO A 600 -1.74 27.67 -38.38
C PRO A 600 -0.63 28.31 -37.53
N GLY A 601 0.61 28.15 -37.96
CA GLY A 601 1.79 28.71 -37.32
C GLY A 601 2.34 29.90 -38.10
N SER A 602 2.52 31.04 -37.45
CA SER A 602 3.25 32.17 -38.04
C SER A 602 4.75 32.04 -37.76
N ASN A 603 5.58 32.03 -38.81
CA ASN A 603 7.05 32.07 -38.78
C ASN A 603 7.76 30.88 -38.10
N PHE A 604 7.90 29.80 -38.86
CA PHE A 604 8.75 28.65 -38.50
C PHE A 604 10.05 28.68 -39.31
N ASN A 605 11.21 28.80 -38.64
CA ASN A 605 12.52 28.62 -39.30
C ASN A 605 13.03 27.20 -39.02
N LEU A 606 12.78 26.29 -39.96
CA LEU A 606 13.26 24.90 -39.89
C LEU A 606 14.57 24.78 -40.69
N TYR A 607 15.69 24.48 -40.01
CA TYR A 607 17.01 24.55 -40.66
C TYR A 607 17.54 23.22 -41.23
N ALA A 608 16.99 22.04 -40.89
CA ALA A 608 17.36 20.76 -41.54
C ALA A 608 16.45 19.56 -41.18
N VAL A 609 15.31 19.35 -41.83
CA VAL A 609 14.72 18.00 -41.86
C VAL A 609 15.50 17.18 -42.87
N LYS A 610 15.86 15.93 -42.53
CA LYS A 610 16.50 14.94 -43.41
C LYS A 610 15.59 13.75 -43.73
N GLY A 611 14.36 13.75 -43.20
CA GLY A 611 13.32 12.76 -43.47
C GLY A 611 12.09 13.41 -44.11
N LEU A 612 10.89 13.01 -43.65
CA LEU A 612 9.62 13.43 -44.23
C LEU A 612 9.05 14.64 -43.49
N LEU A 613 8.73 15.72 -44.21
CA LEU A 613 7.93 16.83 -43.68
C LEU A 613 6.48 16.66 -44.14
N ILE A 614 5.53 16.76 -43.21
CA ILE A 614 4.10 16.84 -43.49
C ILE A 614 3.61 18.22 -43.06
N ASP A 615 3.32 19.08 -44.03
CA ASP A 615 2.68 20.38 -43.82
C ASP A 615 1.34 20.40 -44.57
N PRO A 616 0.28 19.80 -43.99
CA PRO A 616 -1.00 19.67 -44.68
C PRO A 616 -1.67 21.02 -44.98
N PHE A 617 -1.19 22.09 -44.34
CA PHE A 617 -1.72 23.44 -44.39
C PHE A 617 -0.92 24.34 -45.35
N GLY A 618 0.35 24.04 -45.61
CA GLY A 618 1.19 24.77 -46.56
C GLY A 618 1.48 26.22 -46.15
N ASP A 619 1.41 26.50 -44.85
CA ASP A 619 1.58 27.84 -44.26
C ASP A 619 3.05 28.32 -44.27
N ILE A 620 3.98 27.43 -44.62
CA ILE A 620 5.42 27.62 -44.36
C ILE A 620 6.18 28.18 -45.57
N TYR A 621 5.57 28.13 -46.75
CA TYR A 621 6.28 28.28 -48.02
C TYR A 621 6.92 29.65 -48.32
N PRO A 622 6.58 30.81 -47.70
CA PRO A 622 7.32 32.04 -47.99
C PRO A 622 8.65 32.20 -47.25
N ASN A 623 8.87 31.54 -46.10
CA ASN A 623 9.94 31.95 -45.16
C ASN A 623 11.04 30.91 -44.89
N VAL A 624 11.00 29.71 -45.47
CA VAL A 624 12.06 28.71 -45.22
C VAL A 624 13.19 28.84 -46.23
N SER A 625 14.20 29.63 -45.87
CA SER A 625 15.38 29.89 -46.70
C SER A 625 16.42 28.77 -46.75
N ALA A 626 16.20 27.63 -46.05
CA ALA A 626 17.24 26.62 -45.83
C ALA A 626 16.75 25.16 -45.78
N PHE A 627 15.72 24.79 -46.54
CA PHE A 627 15.48 23.36 -46.80
C PHE A 627 16.61 22.82 -47.68
N ASN A 628 17.44 21.94 -47.12
CA ASN A 628 18.37 21.15 -47.94
C ASN A 628 17.50 20.30 -48.88
N LYS A 629 17.66 20.46 -50.20
CA LYS A 629 16.77 19.99 -51.29
C LYS A 629 16.68 18.47 -51.47
N SER A 630 16.94 17.69 -50.43
CA SER A 630 17.05 16.23 -50.46
C SER A 630 15.87 15.52 -49.77
N ASN A 631 14.72 16.19 -49.58
CA ASN A 631 13.64 15.69 -48.74
C ASN A 631 12.27 15.76 -49.42
N ILE A 632 11.34 14.97 -48.91
CA ILE A 632 9.94 14.93 -49.34
C ILE A 632 9.16 15.91 -48.48
N ASP A 633 8.56 16.90 -49.14
CA ASP A 633 7.62 17.82 -48.55
C ASP A 633 6.21 17.43 -49.01
N MET A 634 5.36 17.04 -48.06
CA MET A 634 3.94 16.88 -48.31
C MET A 634 3.23 18.15 -47.87
N SER A 635 3.45 19.19 -48.66
CA SER A 635 2.73 20.45 -48.54
C SER A 635 1.42 20.33 -49.29
N TYR A 636 0.31 20.63 -48.59
CA TYR A 636 -1.09 20.55 -49.03
C TYR A 636 -1.72 19.16 -48.99
N GLY A 637 -2.87 19.06 -48.31
CA GLY A 637 -3.78 17.91 -48.45
C GLY A 637 -4.33 17.76 -49.89
N ILE A 638 -5.03 16.67 -50.16
CA ILE A 638 -5.69 16.47 -51.46
C ILE A 638 -6.86 17.44 -51.53
N GLY A 639 -6.76 18.48 -52.36
CA GLY A 639 -7.85 19.44 -52.55
C GLY A 639 -9.08 18.76 -53.13
N GLY A 640 -10.19 18.69 -52.40
CA GLY A 640 -11.48 18.20 -52.88
C GLY A 640 -11.56 16.70 -53.19
N ASN A 641 -12.78 16.24 -53.49
CA ASN A 641 -13.05 14.81 -53.69
C ASN A 641 -12.18 14.20 -54.80
N THR A 642 -11.63 13.02 -54.55
CA THR A 642 -10.87 12.26 -55.56
C THR A 642 -11.81 11.78 -56.67
N SER A 643 -11.33 11.75 -57.92
CA SER A 643 -12.11 11.22 -59.04
C SER A 643 -11.63 9.83 -59.44
N ASN A 644 -12.56 8.89 -59.61
CA ASN A 644 -12.21 7.50 -59.92
C ASN A 644 -11.54 7.41 -61.30
N ASN A 645 -10.39 6.71 -61.36
CA ASN A 645 -9.60 6.47 -62.58
C ASN A 645 -9.08 7.73 -63.29
N LEU A 646 -9.08 8.90 -62.63
CA LEU A 646 -8.41 10.08 -63.14
C LEU A 646 -7.08 10.25 -62.44
N THR A 647 -6.06 10.63 -63.21
CA THR A 647 -4.75 10.94 -62.65
C THR A 647 -4.80 12.30 -61.96
N GLU A 648 -4.68 12.29 -60.64
CA GLU A 648 -4.49 13.47 -59.79
C GLU A 648 -3.00 13.85 -59.84
N MET A 649 -2.69 14.97 -60.47
CA MET A 649 -1.30 15.45 -60.61
C MET A 649 -0.91 16.34 -59.44
N ASN A 650 0.39 16.36 -59.10
CA ASN A 650 0.97 17.17 -58.02
C ASN A 650 0.35 16.86 -56.66
N PHE A 651 0.12 15.58 -56.43
CA PHE A 651 -0.34 15.04 -55.16
C PHE A 651 0.70 15.28 -54.05
N LEU A 652 1.98 15.26 -54.41
CA LEU A 652 3.10 15.72 -53.58
C LEU A 652 3.89 16.77 -54.37
N MET A 653 4.21 17.91 -53.75
CA MET A 653 5.18 18.83 -54.33
C MET A 653 6.59 18.27 -54.09
N LEU A 654 7.12 17.60 -55.10
CA LEU A 654 8.50 17.12 -55.08
C LEU A 654 9.39 18.22 -55.69
N ASP A 655 10.00 19.05 -54.84
CA ASP A 655 11.03 20.02 -55.26
C ASP A 655 12.31 19.27 -55.70
N GLY A 656 12.30 18.72 -56.92
CA GLY A 656 13.46 18.12 -57.59
C GLY A 656 13.95 16.78 -57.02
N TYR A 657 13.35 16.26 -55.94
CA TYR A 657 13.76 15.01 -55.31
C TYR A 657 12.84 13.84 -55.69
N LYS A 658 13.37 12.84 -56.38
CA LYS A 658 12.68 11.58 -56.72
C LYS A 658 13.04 10.52 -55.68
N ASP A 659 12.18 10.34 -54.69
CA ASP A 659 12.34 9.23 -53.74
C ASP A 659 11.37 8.09 -54.09
N ASN A 660 11.89 6.87 -54.19
CA ASN A 660 11.09 5.66 -54.39
C ASN A 660 10.57 5.06 -53.07
N SER A 661 10.80 5.73 -51.95
CA SER A 661 10.41 5.30 -50.61
C SER A 661 8.89 5.34 -50.32
N PHE A 662 8.08 5.73 -51.31
CA PHE A 662 6.62 5.77 -51.27
C PHE A 662 6.05 4.96 -52.44
N SER A 663 5.27 3.91 -52.18
CA SER A 663 4.65 3.11 -53.24
C SER A 663 3.12 3.13 -53.24
N SER A 664 2.46 3.48 -52.14
CA SER A 664 1.00 3.34 -52.04
C SER A 664 0.39 4.24 -50.95
N PHE A 665 -0.85 4.68 -51.20
CA PHE A 665 -1.74 5.27 -50.19
C PHE A 665 -2.85 4.29 -49.83
N PHE A 666 -3.40 4.43 -48.64
CA PHE A 666 -4.39 3.54 -48.04
C PHE A 666 -5.54 4.32 -47.41
N LEU A 667 -6.71 3.69 -47.29
CA LEU A 667 -7.91 4.27 -46.70
C LEU A 667 -8.01 4.05 -45.19
N ASP A 668 -7.13 3.21 -44.64
CA ASP A 668 -7.13 2.83 -43.24
C ASP A 668 -5.71 2.88 -42.65
N SER A 669 -5.62 3.18 -41.36
CA SER A 669 -4.34 3.27 -40.64
C SER A 669 -3.59 1.94 -40.51
N ALA A 670 -4.27 0.81 -40.78
CA ALA A 670 -3.63 -0.52 -40.84
C ALA A 670 -3.02 -0.84 -42.21
N LEU A 671 -3.13 0.09 -43.19
CA LEU A 671 -2.59 -0.04 -44.54
C LEU A 671 -3.11 -1.29 -45.29
N THR A 672 -4.37 -1.65 -45.08
CA THR A 672 -4.95 -2.87 -45.66
C THR A 672 -5.76 -2.59 -46.92
N ILE A 673 -6.29 -1.38 -47.08
CA ILE A 673 -7.18 -1.02 -48.19
C ILE A 673 -6.49 0.05 -49.05
N SER A 674 -6.01 -0.33 -50.23
CA SER A 674 -5.36 0.62 -51.16
C SER A 674 -6.32 1.74 -51.57
N ALA A 675 -5.89 2.98 -51.37
CA ALA A 675 -6.59 4.18 -51.82
C ALA A 675 -6.34 4.48 -53.30
N GLY A 676 -5.40 3.79 -53.95
CA GLY A 676 -4.99 4.06 -55.32
C GLY A 676 -3.52 3.76 -55.57
N THR A 677 -3.08 4.02 -56.81
CA THR A 677 -1.68 3.84 -57.22
C THR A 677 -0.97 5.19 -57.24
N PHE A 678 0.10 5.32 -56.46
CA PHE A 678 0.96 6.51 -56.48
C PHE A 678 2.16 6.27 -57.40
N ASN A 679 2.45 7.24 -58.26
CA ASN A 679 3.64 7.26 -59.09
C ASN A 679 4.59 8.35 -58.57
N SER A 680 5.59 7.92 -57.81
CA SER A 680 6.61 8.80 -57.21
C SER A 680 7.44 9.54 -58.26
N ALA A 681 7.61 8.99 -59.47
CA ALA A 681 8.41 9.61 -60.52
C ALA A 681 7.75 10.86 -61.11
N THR A 682 6.42 10.92 -61.08
CA THR A 682 5.60 12.01 -61.61
C THR A 682 4.83 12.78 -60.54
N GLY A 683 4.92 12.37 -59.27
CA GLY A 683 4.15 12.95 -58.17
C GLY A 683 2.63 12.82 -58.36
N SER A 684 2.19 11.81 -59.12
CA SER A 684 0.79 11.65 -59.51
C SER A 684 0.13 10.47 -58.79
N PHE A 685 -1.15 10.60 -58.48
CA PHE A 685 -1.94 9.59 -57.81
C PHE A 685 -3.15 9.21 -58.66
N ILE A 686 -3.38 7.92 -58.86
CA ILE A 686 -4.59 7.41 -59.52
C ILE A 686 -5.46 6.81 -58.42
N PRO A 687 -6.50 7.53 -57.96
CA PRO A 687 -7.35 7.08 -56.85
C PRO A 687 -8.17 5.85 -57.25
N SER A 688 -8.38 4.94 -56.29
CA SER A 688 -9.31 3.82 -56.43
C SER A 688 -10.76 4.30 -56.28
N PHE A 689 -11.74 3.51 -56.70
CA PHE A 689 -13.14 3.88 -56.51
C PHE A 689 -13.49 4.16 -55.03
N SER A 690 -12.85 3.45 -54.11
CA SER A 690 -13.10 3.57 -52.67
C SER A 690 -12.52 4.84 -52.03
N SER A 691 -11.61 5.57 -52.69
CA SER A 691 -11.02 6.79 -52.12
C SER A 691 -11.89 8.03 -52.25
N GLN A 692 -13.01 7.95 -52.99
CA GLN A 692 -13.88 9.11 -53.23
C GLN A 692 -14.49 9.69 -51.95
N SER A 693 -14.69 8.85 -50.93
CA SER A 693 -15.25 9.23 -49.63
C SER A 693 -14.19 9.33 -48.53
N ALA A 694 -12.91 9.26 -48.87
CA ALA A 694 -11.84 9.33 -47.88
C ALA A 694 -11.69 10.78 -47.39
N THR A 695 -11.66 10.98 -46.08
CA THR A 695 -11.30 12.26 -45.46
C THR A 695 -9.81 12.35 -45.14
N GLU A 696 -9.12 11.21 -45.09
CA GLU A 696 -7.67 11.10 -44.93
C GLU A 696 -7.14 9.93 -45.76
N LEU A 697 -5.92 10.07 -46.29
CA LEU A 697 -5.16 8.97 -46.88
C LEU A 697 -3.95 8.65 -46.00
N TYR A 698 -3.76 7.36 -45.74
CA TYR A 698 -2.65 6.83 -44.94
C TYR A 698 -1.53 6.33 -45.85
N PHE A 699 -0.30 6.35 -45.38
CA PHE A 699 0.85 5.85 -46.12
C PHE A 699 1.93 5.32 -45.17
N GLU A 700 2.80 4.48 -45.73
CA GLU A 700 4.08 4.11 -45.12
C GLU A 700 5.21 4.86 -45.84
N TYR A 701 6.07 5.51 -45.06
CA TYR A 701 7.32 6.07 -45.55
C TYR A 701 8.48 5.24 -44.98
N ALA A 702 9.23 4.57 -45.84
CA ALA A 702 10.39 3.79 -45.44
C ALA A 702 11.68 4.51 -45.85
N SER A 703 12.35 5.13 -44.89
CA SER A 703 13.74 5.57 -45.05
C SER A 703 14.70 4.37 -44.97
N SER A 704 15.97 4.55 -45.35
CA SER A 704 17.00 3.49 -45.24
C SER A 704 17.17 2.91 -43.82
N THR A 705 16.72 3.61 -42.78
CA THR A 705 16.91 3.22 -41.38
C THR A 705 15.62 3.05 -40.59
N CYS A 706 14.48 3.52 -41.07
CA CYS A 706 13.23 3.53 -40.32
C CYS A 706 12.00 3.55 -41.23
N SER A 707 10.94 2.81 -40.87
CA SER A 707 9.58 2.95 -41.43
C SER A 707 8.71 3.84 -40.55
N TYR A 708 7.88 4.66 -41.17
CA TYR A 708 6.96 5.58 -40.53
C TYR A 708 5.56 5.44 -41.12
N PHE A 709 4.55 5.58 -40.27
CA PHE A 709 3.15 5.62 -40.67
C PHE A 709 2.65 7.06 -40.53
N GLY A 710 2.07 7.61 -41.60
CA GLY A 710 1.50 8.94 -41.60
C GLY A 710 0.12 8.96 -42.26
N SER A 711 -0.58 10.08 -42.08
CA SER A 711 -1.78 10.40 -42.84
C SER A 711 -1.73 11.83 -43.36
N ILE A 712 -2.38 12.05 -44.50
CA ILE A 712 -2.63 13.36 -45.09
C ILE A 712 -4.15 13.56 -45.23
N PRO A 713 -4.69 14.75 -44.92
CA PRO A 713 -6.10 15.01 -45.10
C PRO A 713 -6.46 15.10 -46.60
N VAL A 714 -7.64 14.61 -46.93
CA VAL A 714 -8.36 14.98 -48.14
C VAL A 714 -9.18 16.20 -47.76
N MET A 715 -8.76 17.37 -48.23
CA MET A 715 -9.47 18.60 -47.94
C MET A 715 -10.88 18.49 -48.49
N ASP A 716 -11.87 18.82 -47.66
CA ASP A 716 -13.21 19.11 -48.16
C ASP A 716 -13.10 20.30 -49.14
N ASN A 717 -14.12 20.50 -49.98
CA ASN A 717 -14.10 21.47 -51.08
C ASN A 717 -14.06 22.96 -50.61
N THR A 718 -13.29 23.27 -49.57
CA THR A 718 -13.17 24.57 -48.92
C THR A 718 -11.69 24.91 -48.84
N CYS A 719 -11.29 26.03 -49.43
CA CYS A 719 -9.93 26.53 -49.23
C CYS A 719 -9.79 27.04 -47.78
N PRO A 720 -8.80 26.58 -47.00
CA PRO A 720 -8.58 27.08 -45.64
C PRO A 720 -8.07 28.53 -45.57
N TYR A 721 -7.75 29.16 -46.70
CA TYR A 721 -7.17 30.50 -46.79
C TYR A 721 -7.88 31.36 -47.84
N GLU A 722 -7.56 32.66 -47.85
CA GLU A 722 -7.96 33.53 -48.96
C GLU A 722 -7.39 33.02 -50.28
N THR A 723 -8.20 33.08 -51.33
CA THR A 723 -7.77 32.60 -52.65
C THR A 723 -6.68 33.49 -53.23
N ILE A 724 -5.64 32.87 -53.79
CA ILE A 724 -4.49 33.58 -54.36
C ILE A 724 -4.56 33.49 -55.89
N GLU A 725 -4.26 34.58 -56.58
CA GLU A 725 -4.18 34.59 -58.04
C GLU A 725 -2.95 33.80 -58.52
N ASN A 726 -3.16 32.84 -59.43
CA ASN A 726 -2.09 32.05 -60.05
C ASN A 726 -2.20 32.18 -61.58
N GLU A 727 -1.24 32.87 -62.20
CA GLU A 727 -1.27 33.24 -63.61
C GLU A 727 -0.55 32.18 -64.46
N PHE A 728 -1.19 31.76 -65.56
CA PHE A 728 -0.59 30.82 -66.51
C PHE A 728 0.42 31.55 -67.40
N LEU A 729 1.70 31.31 -67.14
CA LEU A 729 2.82 31.83 -67.92
C LEU A 729 3.07 31.02 -69.19
N GLY A 730 2.78 29.70 -69.18
CA GLY A 730 2.96 28.81 -70.33
C GLY A 730 4.40 28.79 -70.87
N THR A 731 5.38 28.85 -69.97
CA THR A 731 6.82 29.01 -70.28
C THR A 731 7.47 27.71 -70.74
N VAL A 732 6.94 26.56 -70.34
CA VAL A 732 7.51 25.23 -70.63
C VAL A 732 6.63 24.43 -71.60
N SER A 733 5.32 24.47 -71.40
CA SER A 733 4.35 23.78 -72.26
C SER A 733 2.98 24.44 -72.16
N ASN A 734 1.99 23.88 -72.87
CA ASN A 734 0.58 24.25 -72.69
C ASN A 734 -0.11 23.37 -71.64
N ASP A 735 0.59 22.45 -70.97
CA ASP A 735 -0.01 21.51 -70.00
C ASP A 735 -0.33 22.23 -68.69
N TRP A 736 -1.60 22.18 -68.26
CA TRP A 736 -2.07 22.69 -66.98
C TRP A 736 -1.27 22.12 -65.81
N HIS A 737 -0.85 20.86 -65.89
CA HIS A 737 -0.24 20.14 -64.77
C HIS A 737 1.27 20.29 -64.65
N ASN A 738 1.88 21.17 -65.42
CA ASN A 738 3.29 21.52 -65.26
C ASN A 738 3.44 22.75 -64.34
N PRO A 739 4.00 22.60 -63.13
CA PRO A 739 4.11 23.71 -62.15
C PRO A 739 4.90 24.90 -62.69
N GLU A 740 5.90 24.68 -63.55
CA GLU A 740 6.71 25.75 -64.14
C GLU A 740 5.93 26.67 -65.10
N ASN A 741 4.74 26.23 -65.55
CA ASN A 741 3.86 27.06 -66.37
C ASN A 741 3.08 28.10 -65.56
N TRP A 742 3.20 28.12 -64.23
CA TRP A 742 2.39 28.95 -63.33
C TRP A 742 3.23 30.00 -62.60
N SER A 743 2.68 31.19 -62.33
CA SER A 743 3.40 32.29 -61.69
C SER A 743 3.87 31.97 -60.28
N LEU A 744 3.09 31.16 -59.55
CA LEU A 744 3.45 30.67 -58.21
C LEU A 744 4.35 29.43 -58.25
N LYS A 745 4.71 28.93 -59.43
CA LYS A 745 5.45 27.68 -59.64
C LYS A 745 4.81 26.46 -58.98
N VAL A 746 3.48 26.50 -58.83
CA VAL A 746 2.66 25.40 -58.32
C VAL A 746 1.46 25.22 -59.24
N VAL A 747 1.05 23.98 -59.44
CA VAL A 747 -0.16 23.70 -60.22
C VAL A 747 -1.38 24.13 -59.41
N PRO A 748 -2.32 24.87 -60.03
CA PRO A 748 -3.51 25.34 -59.34
C PRO A 748 -4.29 24.23 -58.66
N ASN A 749 -4.81 24.57 -57.49
CA ASN A 749 -5.66 23.75 -56.64
C ASN A 749 -6.91 24.56 -56.24
N ILE A 750 -7.71 24.03 -55.31
CA ILE A 750 -8.96 24.67 -54.84
C ILE A 750 -8.78 26.03 -54.16
N CYS A 751 -7.54 26.45 -53.86
CA CYS A 751 -7.20 27.74 -53.27
C CYS A 751 -6.71 28.78 -54.30
N HIS A 752 -6.58 28.41 -55.57
CA HIS A 752 -6.01 29.28 -56.59
C HIS A 752 -7.08 29.82 -57.53
N LYS A 753 -7.16 31.15 -57.65
CA LYS A 753 -7.89 31.80 -58.73
C LYS A 753 -6.98 31.87 -59.94
N VAL A 754 -7.26 31.06 -60.95
CA VAL A 754 -6.44 30.92 -62.15
C VAL A 754 -6.71 32.06 -63.11
N LYS A 755 -5.64 32.64 -63.65
CA LYS A 755 -5.72 33.64 -64.72
C LYS A 755 -4.96 33.16 -65.94
N ILE A 756 -5.62 33.14 -67.09
CA ILE A 756 -5.00 32.77 -68.38
C ILE A 756 -4.90 34.05 -69.22
N PRO A 757 -3.69 34.59 -69.43
CA PRO A 757 -3.48 35.84 -70.14
C PRO A 757 -3.84 35.75 -71.63
N SER A 758 -4.01 36.92 -72.26
CA SER A 758 -4.23 37.01 -73.70
C SER A 758 -3.07 36.35 -74.46
N ASN A 759 -3.38 35.58 -75.49
CA ASN A 759 -2.43 34.81 -76.31
C ASN A 759 -1.76 33.61 -75.62
N LYS A 760 -2.24 33.18 -74.44
CA LYS A 760 -1.79 31.93 -73.80
C LYS A 760 -2.78 30.81 -74.02
N ARG A 761 -2.27 29.57 -74.09
CA ARG A 761 -3.07 28.34 -74.21
C ARG A 761 -2.77 27.39 -73.05
N SER A 762 -3.77 27.08 -72.24
CA SER A 762 -3.69 26.05 -71.20
C SER A 762 -4.58 24.86 -71.56
N ILE A 763 -4.02 23.65 -71.48
CA ILE A 763 -4.66 22.38 -71.84
C ILE A 763 -4.63 21.46 -70.63
N ILE A 764 -5.78 20.89 -70.28
CA ILE A 764 -5.85 19.79 -69.31
C ILE A 764 -5.73 18.49 -70.09
N SER A 765 -4.59 17.80 -69.96
CA SER A 765 -4.32 16.58 -70.75
C SER A 765 -5.26 15.42 -70.39
N THR A 766 -5.37 14.48 -71.34
CA THR A 766 -6.24 13.30 -71.32
C THR A 766 -6.15 12.53 -69.98
N ASN A 767 -7.29 12.12 -69.42
CA ASN A 767 -7.42 11.35 -68.17
C ASN A 767 -6.81 12.00 -66.91
N ARG A 768 -6.72 13.35 -66.86
CA ARG A 768 -6.25 14.08 -65.68
C ARG A 768 -7.33 14.98 -65.09
N LYS A 769 -7.21 15.26 -63.79
CA LYS A 769 -8.06 16.21 -63.08
C LYS A 769 -7.32 17.51 -62.78
N ALA A 770 -7.92 18.65 -63.12
CA ALA A 770 -7.48 19.99 -62.75
C ALA A 770 -8.44 20.60 -61.73
N ARG A 771 -7.95 21.52 -60.89
CA ARG A 771 -8.75 22.21 -59.87
C ARG A 771 -8.40 23.69 -59.82
N ALA A 772 -9.41 24.52 -59.56
CA ALA A 772 -9.21 25.94 -59.27
C ALA A 772 -10.36 26.48 -58.41
N ALA A 773 -10.10 27.55 -57.65
CA ALA A 773 -11.15 28.33 -57.00
C ALA A 773 -12.00 29.12 -58.01
N GLY A 774 -11.38 29.49 -59.13
CA GLY A 774 -12.01 30.18 -60.25
C GLY A 774 -11.06 30.30 -61.43
N ILE A 775 -11.59 30.57 -62.63
CA ILE A 775 -10.79 30.79 -63.84
C ILE A 775 -11.21 32.11 -64.48
N GLU A 776 -10.22 32.96 -64.77
CA GLU A 776 -10.34 34.17 -65.58
C GLU A 776 -9.54 34.00 -66.88
N THR A 777 -10.22 34.00 -68.02
CA THR A 777 -9.59 34.00 -69.35
C THR A 777 -9.65 35.38 -69.96
N LEU A 778 -8.50 35.99 -70.24
CA LEU A 778 -8.46 37.29 -70.93
C LEU A 778 -8.76 37.14 -72.43
N ASN A 779 -9.15 38.23 -73.09
CA ASN A 779 -9.48 38.20 -74.52
C ASN A 779 -8.31 37.63 -75.36
N GLY A 780 -8.58 36.58 -76.14
CA GLY A 780 -7.57 35.86 -76.93
C GLY A 780 -6.81 34.76 -76.17
N ALA A 781 -7.15 34.48 -74.91
CA ALA A 781 -6.70 33.26 -74.21
C ALA A 781 -7.44 32.02 -74.76
N VAL A 782 -6.77 30.86 -74.75
CA VAL A 782 -7.37 29.56 -75.07
C VAL A 782 -7.27 28.67 -73.84
N TRP A 783 -8.42 28.15 -73.40
CA TRP A 783 -8.49 27.09 -72.42
C TRP A 783 -9.13 25.86 -73.08
N ASP A 784 -8.51 24.70 -72.90
CA ASP A 784 -8.87 23.46 -73.59
C ASP A 784 -8.82 22.26 -72.64
N THR A 785 -9.66 21.26 -72.90
CA THR A 785 -9.74 20.02 -72.14
C THR A 785 -9.72 18.82 -73.09
N GLU A 786 -8.74 17.94 -72.93
CA GLU A 786 -8.66 16.73 -73.73
C GLU A 786 -9.66 15.66 -73.24
N ALA A 787 -9.90 14.63 -74.05
CA ALA A 787 -10.85 13.57 -73.74
C ALA A 787 -10.57 12.91 -72.37
N GLY A 788 -11.63 12.70 -71.58
CA GLY A 788 -11.51 12.06 -70.26
C GLY A 788 -10.85 12.93 -69.17
N SER A 789 -10.47 14.17 -69.46
CA SER A 789 -10.04 15.11 -68.42
C SER A 789 -11.23 15.70 -67.65
N VAL A 790 -10.99 16.14 -66.41
CA VAL A 790 -11.98 16.81 -65.57
C VAL A 790 -11.40 18.12 -65.03
N LEU A 791 -12.19 19.19 -65.09
CA LEU A 791 -11.93 20.42 -64.37
C LEU A 791 -12.94 20.55 -63.23
N ASP A 792 -12.45 20.74 -62.02
CA ASP A 792 -13.23 21.02 -60.82
C ASP A 792 -13.07 22.50 -60.45
N ILE A 793 -14.14 23.29 -60.59
CA ILE A 793 -14.18 24.69 -60.14
C ILE A 793 -14.99 24.75 -58.86
N ILE A 794 -14.35 25.18 -57.79
CA ILE A 794 -14.92 25.21 -56.46
C ILE A 794 -14.93 26.67 -56.00
N PRO A 795 -16.03 27.40 -56.20
CA PRO A 795 -16.12 28.80 -55.80
C PRO A 795 -15.94 28.90 -54.30
N THR A 796 -14.93 29.64 -53.84
CA THR A 796 -14.83 30.04 -52.45
C THR A 796 -15.83 31.18 -52.22
N PHE A 797 -16.78 30.97 -51.30
CA PHE A 797 -17.74 32.00 -50.88
C PHE A 797 -17.13 32.97 -49.88
#